data_AF-A0A954NRZ4-F1
#
_entry.id   AF-A0A954NRZ4-F1
#
_cell.length_a   1.000
_cell.length_b   1.000
_cell.length_c   1.000
_cell.angle_alpha   90.00
_cell.angle_beta   90.00
_cell.angle_gamma   90.00
#
_symmetry.space_group_name_H-M   'P 1'
#
loop_
_entity.id
_entity.type
_entity.pdbx_description
1 polymer ?
#
loop_
_entity_poly.entity_id
_entity_poly.type
_entity_poly.pdbx_seq_one_letter_code
_entity_poly.pdbx_strand_id
1 'polypeptide(L)'
;SLQSLEIASPYVKKESVTALSKQLPSVQTINHYRYRLDNSDISVSPKDRFFRRGWQAERGPQEALEGKTPPPLTVDRWRNIDGDSLSLDDLKGKVVLVYFWREPISWCRMQMLAVNALYEKYHDQGLEIIGVHSTEDADNLQFYVAKHDIHWPVCADVGSQTNTTWHVQFNSGHYLLDRNGTLRYADLFQGHLEEAVKALLAEAGPVDVSALEPPQIPLNIVIAKHVMLLEGREIVTWDEVEKKIAELPDPSLAYPHLYETRGARESGTFEESEKTFWGIREKYKLKGHSVGSLWPRTDWRYDQIESAKDLVPDESLRVEGSVVDAEGKPVADAEVILVTPVDESISYKSYHIALVEGRVRNPLEHVLTHSDDKGAFSIYPPPDTNYSIIALHPDHGFTLIRETSLVNDHRVTLLPWGGIVAELSEEPEQQVADLSTRISESDGRPEVVISQYWSDLKQEKPTLTFGFTHVPPIFDTTISRSFPNKDGGSTSVPGASVGLLPGETRRLDLGPLTKQQRERIEGTRKLMEQRQKQAEEPNDETSQISEPWKVRLKAIDQATGEVISRAKFEVEQLYEESEKNTRTDYSAEDDGAFVAEFETRTPDVCVLSCRAEGYTPVHGRWISPELSEEGEPLPEEVIFHMEKGVTVGGIVLNEDEEPVAGAKVLFSASNYDVAPGEKLVQTFSKDEFVTDEDGRWSCNYAPEQMTETLITVNHEDYSVDDTNYGIGKRVDELKSQQLVYYLRRPRTVYGQVTDLDGEPIESALITVGVYPEQDDPTFRTDAQGCYSIEGILVDRITVIKPGFAPSEHIFSDWPPHPFQREIDDGTAAQGELNFQLQPGVTVEIHVTDKEGKQLENANVTPTYWETSSEFRGNRIFYTKIGQQFLPDKTDEDGLWSWTWAPRDDQLKFVVSHSGYVTVHNVPFTVDKTSQTFNVELETDPSQPQILVGLVFDAETKQPIESFKVQRGYTSKNRLARPLEPERYGEGWVDWRPTSYIPGKDGRFLTNITVPFGKGKHVYRVLADGYETAIGEPVMNDDGDPVLNFELERRP
;
A
#
# COMPACT_ATOMS: atom_id res chain seq x y z
N SER A 1 58.25 13.01 -19.13
CA SER A 1 58.00 12.91 -17.68
C SER A 1 57.11 14.07 -17.28
N LEU A 2 56.44 13.99 -16.12
CA LEU A 2 55.23 14.74 -15.70
C LEU A 2 53.99 13.88 -15.99
N GLN A 3 53.34 13.20 -15.03
CA GLN A 3 52.82 13.66 -13.74
C GLN A 3 52.05 14.99 -13.90
N SER A 4 50.80 15.00 -13.44
CA SER A 4 49.80 16.08 -13.48
C SER A 4 49.30 16.51 -14.87
N LEU A 5 48.13 15.97 -15.24
CA LEU A 5 47.07 16.70 -15.95
C LEU A 5 45.75 15.99 -15.62
N GLU A 6 45.20 16.33 -14.45
CA GLU A 6 43.76 16.25 -14.24
C GLU A 6 43.10 17.22 -15.22
N ILE A 7 42.27 16.70 -16.11
CA ILE A 7 41.18 17.47 -16.71
C ILE A 7 39.91 16.76 -16.25
N ALA A 8 39.36 17.25 -15.14
CA ALA A 8 38.03 16.91 -14.69
C ALA A 8 37.00 17.66 -15.54
N SER A 9 36.34 16.95 -16.46
CA SER A 9 34.98 17.24 -16.92
C SER A 9 34.53 16.12 -17.87
N PRO A 10 33.33 15.53 -17.69
CA PRO A 10 32.83 14.42 -18.51
C PRO A 10 32.36 14.83 -19.93
N TYR A 11 32.54 16.09 -20.35
CA TYR A 11 32.08 16.56 -21.66
C TYR A 11 33.24 16.94 -22.59
N VAL A 12 33.81 15.94 -23.29
CA VAL A 12 34.66 16.19 -24.47
C VAL A 12 33.90 15.75 -25.73
N LYS A 13 33.52 16.71 -26.57
CA LYS A 13 32.87 16.44 -27.86
C LYS A 13 33.79 15.64 -28.80
N LYS A 14 33.19 14.71 -29.54
CA LYS A 14 33.81 13.75 -30.49
C LYS A 14 34.80 14.41 -31.48
N GLU A 15 34.63 15.68 -31.82
CA GLU A 15 35.55 16.41 -32.71
C GLU A 15 36.95 16.62 -32.09
N SER A 16 37.06 16.74 -30.77
CA SER A 16 38.33 17.05 -30.08
C SER A 16 39.27 15.84 -30.01
N VAL A 17 38.73 14.62 -29.97
CA VAL A 17 39.50 13.36 -30.01
C VAL A 17 40.11 13.11 -31.39
N THR A 18 39.41 13.56 -32.45
CA THR A 18 39.86 13.43 -33.84
C THR A 18 41.02 14.40 -34.17
N ALA A 19 41.17 15.50 -33.41
CA ALA A 19 42.28 16.42 -33.54
C ALA A 19 43.58 15.89 -32.88
N LEU A 20 43.45 15.15 -31.77
CA LEU A 20 44.59 14.56 -31.03
C LEU A 20 45.22 13.37 -31.76
N SER A 21 44.43 12.56 -32.48
CA SER A 21 44.94 11.41 -33.24
C SER A 21 45.79 11.80 -34.46
N LYS A 22 45.72 13.06 -34.92
CA LYS A 22 46.54 13.59 -36.01
C LYS A 22 47.94 14.06 -35.58
N GLN A 23 48.21 14.20 -34.28
CA GLN A 23 49.46 14.78 -33.76
C GLN A 23 50.48 13.76 -33.21
N LEU A 24 50.19 12.45 -33.27
CA LEU A 24 51.10 11.39 -32.78
C LEU A 24 51.38 10.35 -33.87
N PRO A 25 52.48 10.48 -34.66
CA PRO A 25 52.68 9.69 -35.87
C PRO A 25 53.32 8.31 -35.71
N SER A 26 53.57 7.79 -34.50
CA SER A 26 54.41 6.58 -34.38
C SER A 26 54.11 5.70 -33.17
N VAL A 27 53.07 4.86 -33.27
CA VAL A 27 53.10 3.51 -32.68
C VAL A 27 52.38 2.55 -33.64
N GLN A 28 53.16 1.71 -34.33
CA GLN A 28 52.67 0.65 -35.20
C GLN A 28 52.79 -0.72 -34.49
N THR A 29 51.69 -1.47 -34.55
CA THR A 29 51.57 -2.94 -34.49
C THR A 29 51.56 -3.61 -33.11
N ILE A 30 50.38 -4.11 -32.72
CA ILE A 30 50.03 -5.55 -32.56
C ILE A 30 48.49 -5.64 -32.57
N ASN A 31 47.94 -6.16 -33.66
CA ASN A 31 46.56 -6.66 -33.69
C ASN A 31 46.56 -8.04 -33.04
N HIS A 32 46.12 -8.11 -31.79
CA HIS A 32 45.70 -9.35 -31.14
C HIS A 32 44.28 -9.11 -30.64
N TYR A 33 43.32 -9.84 -31.21
CA TYR A 33 41.95 -9.90 -30.72
C TYR A 33 41.96 -10.24 -29.22
N ARG A 34 41.58 -9.28 -28.39
CA ARG A 34 41.11 -9.49 -27.02
C ARG A 34 39.78 -8.77 -26.92
N TYR A 35 38.70 -9.54 -27.03
CA TYR A 35 37.36 -9.09 -26.66
C TYR A 35 37.38 -8.68 -25.19
N ARG A 36 37.28 -7.38 -24.91
CA ARG A 36 36.67 -6.87 -23.69
C ARG A 36 35.32 -6.31 -24.12
N LEU A 37 34.26 -6.88 -23.54
CA LEU A 37 32.90 -6.43 -23.71
C LEU A 37 32.78 -5.04 -23.05
N ASP A 38 32.62 -4.01 -23.87
CA ASP A 38 31.92 -2.79 -23.46
C ASP A 38 30.44 -3.17 -23.28
N ASN A 39 29.95 -3.09 -22.05
CA ASN A 39 28.54 -3.32 -21.68
C ASN A 39 27.74 -2.01 -21.79
N SER A 40 27.80 -1.37 -22.95
CA SER A 40 26.88 -0.28 -23.30
C SER A 40 26.32 -0.57 -24.69
N ASP A 41 25.02 -0.85 -24.72
CA ASP A 41 24.18 -1.23 -25.87
C ASP A 41 24.14 -2.73 -26.25
N ILE A 42 23.93 -3.59 -25.25
CA ILE A 42 23.27 -4.90 -25.44
C ILE A 42 21.95 -4.85 -24.66
N SER A 43 20.85 -4.48 -25.32
CA SER A 43 19.50 -4.66 -24.77
C SER A 43 19.13 -6.14 -24.80
N VAL A 44 19.49 -6.87 -23.75
CA VAL A 44 18.90 -8.19 -23.49
C VAL A 44 17.43 -7.94 -23.15
N SER A 45 16.50 -8.47 -23.94
CA SER A 45 15.09 -8.56 -23.53
C SER A 45 15.03 -9.34 -22.21
N PRO A 46 14.38 -8.84 -21.14
CA PRO A 46 14.44 -9.44 -19.80
C PRO A 46 13.92 -10.88 -19.68
N LYS A 47 13.25 -11.43 -20.72
CA LYS A 47 12.56 -12.72 -20.63
C LYS A 47 13.44 -13.95 -20.86
N ASP A 48 14.72 -13.83 -21.25
CA ASP A 48 15.56 -15.00 -21.52
C ASP A 48 17.05 -14.80 -21.20
N ARG A 49 17.58 -15.63 -20.29
CA ARG A 49 18.98 -15.61 -19.83
C ARG A 49 19.97 -16.17 -20.86
N PHE A 50 19.50 -16.79 -21.92
CA PHE A 50 20.35 -17.50 -22.87
C PHE A 50 20.75 -16.61 -24.05
N PHE A 51 22.05 -16.31 -24.18
CA PHE A 51 22.56 -15.48 -25.26
C PHE A 51 22.47 -16.18 -26.62
N ARG A 52 22.00 -15.46 -27.65
CA ARG A 52 22.05 -15.90 -29.06
C ARG A 52 23.08 -15.09 -29.84
N ARG A 53 23.61 -15.67 -30.92
CA ARG A 53 24.64 -15.02 -31.75
C ARG A 53 24.04 -14.01 -32.73
N GLY A 54 24.74 -12.90 -32.96
CA GLY A 54 24.35 -11.83 -33.90
C GLY A 54 23.93 -10.52 -33.21
N TRP A 55 23.88 -9.42 -33.96
CA TRP A 55 23.34 -8.14 -33.48
C TRP A 55 21.81 -8.19 -33.49
N GLN A 56 21.15 -7.74 -32.42
CA GLN A 56 19.68 -7.85 -32.27
C GLN A 56 18.91 -7.25 -33.46
N ALA A 57 19.40 -6.15 -34.04
CA ALA A 57 18.81 -5.51 -35.22
C ALA A 57 18.82 -6.39 -36.51
N GLU A 58 19.64 -7.45 -36.55
CA GLU A 58 19.84 -8.31 -37.73
C GLU A 58 19.25 -9.74 -37.54
N ARG A 59 18.66 -10.04 -36.37
CA ARG A 59 18.17 -11.39 -36.00
C ARG A 59 16.69 -11.66 -36.26
N GLY A 60 15.96 -10.69 -36.80
CA GLY A 60 14.52 -10.80 -37.05
C GLY A 60 14.07 -12.10 -37.73
N PRO A 61 14.78 -12.63 -38.76
CA PRO A 61 14.42 -13.90 -39.39
C PRO A 61 14.56 -15.13 -38.47
N GLN A 62 15.59 -15.21 -37.63
CA GLN A 62 15.76 -16.34 -36.69
C GLN A 62 14.81 -16.25 -35.50
N GLU A 63 14.59 -15.04 -34.97
CA GLU A 63 13.63 -14.79 -33.88
C GLU A 63 12.21 -15.14 -34.32
N ALA A 64 11.87 -14.90 -35.58
CA ALA A 64 10.57 -15.30 -36.14
C ALA A 64 10.32 -16.82 -36.16
N LEU A 65 11.36 -17.65 -36.03
CA LEU A 65 11.27 -19.11 -35.96
C LEU A 65 11.08 -19.63 -34.51
N GLU A 66 11.52 -18.88 -33.50
CA GLU A 66 11.36 -19.29 -32.10
C GLU A 66 9.87 -19.34 -31.70
N GLY A 67 9.49 -20.33 -30.89
CA GLY A 67 8.11 -20.57 -30.47
C GLY A 67 7.22 -21.25 -31.52
N LYS A 68 7.76 -21.66 -32.67
CA LYS A 68 7.01 -22.31 -33.75
C LYS A 68 7.58 -23.67 -34.13
N THR A 69 6.80 -24.46 -34.86
CA THR A 69 7.33 -25.63 -35.58
C THR A 69 8.39 -25.17 -36.59
N PRO A 70 9.62 -25.71 -36.53
CA PRO A 70 10.67 -25.24 -37.41
C PRO A 70 10.45 -25.68 -38.87
N PRO A 71 11.13 -25.03 -39.84
CA PRO A 71 11.12 -25.48 -41.23
C PRO A 71 11.63 -26.93 -41.35
N PRO A 72 11.13 -27.73 -42.29
CA PRO A 72 11.63 -29.09 -42.48
C PRO A 72 13.11 -29.09 -42.89
N LEU A 73 13.81 -30.19 -42.56
CA LEU A 73 15.17 -30.44 -43.04
C LEU A 73 15.11 -30.98 -44.48
N THR A 74 15.47 -30.16 -45.46
CA THR A 74 15.56 -30.55 -46.87
C THR A 74 17.00 -30.98 -47.16
N VAL A 75 17.34 -32.19 -46.73
CA VAL A 75 18.71 -32.72 -46.70
C VAL A 75 18.77 -34.11 -47.31
N ASP A 76 19.93 -34.48 -47.84
CA ASP A 76 20.22 -35.82 -48.34
C ASP A 76 21.46 -36.42 -47.65
N ARG A 77 21.77 -37.69 -47.95
CA ARG A 77 23.02 -38.37 -47.53
C ARG A 77 23.23 -38.41 -46.01
N TRP A 78 22.35 -39.12 -45.33
CA TRP A 78 22.45 -39.36 -43.90
C TRP A 78 23.58 -40.32 -43.53
N ARG A 79 24.15 -40.13 -42.34
CA ARG A 79 25.04 -41.06 -41.63
C ARG A 79 24.59 -41.17 -40.17
N ASN A 80 24.99 -42.26 -39.51
CA ASN A 80 24.67 -42.55 -38.11
C ASN A 80 23.16 -42.58 -37.81
N ILE A 81 22.36 -43.10 -38.76
CA ILE A 81 20.93 -43.39 -38.56
C ILE A 81 20.61 -44.81 -39.02
N ASP A 82 19.55 -45.38 -38.45
CA ASP A 82 18.95 -46.62 -38.92
C ASP A 82 17.85 -46.31 -39.95
N GLY A 83 18.19 -46.38 -41.24
CA GLY A 83 17.26 -46.10 -42.35
C GLY A 83 17.85 -45.16 -43.40
N ASP A 84 17.03 -44.77 -44.38
CA ASP A 84 17.46 -43.92 -45.50
C ASP A 84 17.29 -42.40 -45.22
N SER A 85 16.47 -42.03 -44.22
CA SER A 85 16.20 -40.63 -43.83
C SER A 85 15.67 -40.52 -42.40
N LEU A 86 15.90 -39.38 -41.76
CA LEU A 86 15.34 -39.02 -40.44
C LEU A 86 14.63 -37.66 -40.53
N SER A 87 13.38 -37.57 -40.08
CA SER A 87 12.64 -36.30 -40.00
C SER A 87 12.59 -35.77 -38.56
N LEU A 88 12.32 -34.48 -38.39
CA LEU A 88 12.16 -33.89 -37.05
C LEU A 88 10.90 -34.40 -36.35
N ASP A 89 9.86 -34.77 -37.10
CA ASP A 89 8.64 -35.35 -36.54
C ASP A 89 8.90 -36.73 -35.91
N ASP A 90 9.84 -37.52 -36.46
CA ASP A 90 10.24 -38.82 -35.91
C ASP A 90 10.93 -38.69 -34.54
N LEU A 91 11.36 -37.47 -34.17
CA LEU A 91 12.06 -37.17 -32.93
C LEU A 91 11.18 -36.49 -31.87
N LYS A 92 9.87 -36.32 -32.14
CA LYS A 92 8.92 -35.85 -31.11
C LYS A 92 8.99 -36.76 -29.88
N GLY A 93 9.02 -36.16 -28.70
CA GLY A 93 9.34 -36.83 -27.43
C GLY A 93 10.77 -36.64 -26.95
N LYS A 94 11.69 -36.23 -27.82
CA LYS A 94 13.08 -35.92 -27.46
C LYS A 94 13.33 -34.41 -27.54
N VAL A 95 14.24 -33.91 -26.73
CA VAL A 95 14.85 -32.58 -26.96
C VAL A 95 15.80 -32.74 -28.13
N VAL A 96 15.72 -31.89 -29.14
CA VAL A 96 16.52 -32.04 -30.37
C VAL A 96 17.40 -30.82 -30.59
N LEU A 97 18.72 -31.02 -30.67
CA LEU A 97 19.66 -30.00 -31.13
C LEU A 97 19.95 -30.22 -32.62
N VAL A 98 19.53 -29.26 -33.46
CA VAL A 98 19.98 -29.17 -34.85
C VAL A 98 21.25 -28.31 -34.88
N TYR A 99 22.38 -28.96 -35.14
CA TYR A 99 23.69 -28.34 -35.22
C TYR A 99 24.11 -28.14 -36.67
N PHE A 100 24.13 -26.90 -37.12
CA PHE A 100 24.67 -26.52 -38.43
C PHE A 100 26.18 -26.34 -38.33
N TRP A 101 26.93 -26.92 -39.25
CA TRP A 101 28.40 -26.86 -39.23
C TRP A 101 29.03 -26.99 -40.61
N ARG A 102 30.30 -26.59 -40.67
CA ARG A 102 31.13 -26.60 -41.89
C ARG A 102 32.59 -26.83 -41.56
N GLU A 103 33.24 -27.79 -42.22
CA GLU A 103 34.71 -27.94 -42.23
C GLU A 103 35.32 -27.20 -43.46
N PRO A 104 36.62 -26.83 -43.44
CA PRO A 104 37.62 -26.99 -42.40
C PRO A 104 37.74 -25.74 -41.49
N ILE A 105 36.63 -25.23 -40.97
CA ILE A 105 36.62 -23.97 -40.21
C ILE A 105 37.00 -24.23 -38.75
N SER A 106 38.07 -23.58 -38.28
CA SER A 106 38.64 -23.78 -36.94
C SER A 106 37.65 -23.56 -35.80
N TRP A 107 36.70 -22.64 -35.97
CA TRP A 107 35.65 -22.35 -35.00
C TRP A 107 34.68 -23.53 -34.82
N CYS A 108 34.26 -24.18 -35.92
CA CYS A 108 33.40 -25.35 -35.89
C CYS A 108 34.06 -26.53 -35.16
N ARG A 109 35.39 -26.68 -35.27
CA ARG A 109 36.13 -27.75 -34.57
C ARG A 109 36.04 -27.64 -33.05
N MET A 110 36.06 -26.43 -32.49
CA MET A 110 35.91 -26.24 -31.03
C MET A 110 34.47 -26.50 -30.58
N GLN A 111 33.49 -26.14 -31.42
CA GLN A 111 32.08 -26.40 -31.16
C GLN A 111 31.75 -27.90 -31.19
N MET A 112 32.33 -28.63 -32.14
CA MET A 112 32.17 -30.07 -32.29
C MET A 112 32.52 -30.83 -31.01
N LEU A 113 33.58 -30.45 -30.31
CA LEU A 113 33.97 -31.08 -29.04
C LEU A 113 32.89 -30.91 -27.96
N ALA A 114 32.26 -29.73 -27.88
CA ALA A 114 31.19 -29.49 -26.92
C ALA A 114 29.89 -30.23 -27.30
N VAL A 115 29.57 -30.30 -28.60
CA VAL A 115 28.40 -31.03 -29.10
C VAL A 115 28.55 -32.54 -28.86
N ASN A 116 29.73 -33.12 -29.07
CA ASN A 116 30.00 -34.52 -28.72
C ASN A 116 29.86 -34.77 -27.22
N ALA A 117 30.46 -33.92 -26.37
CA ALA A 117 30.34 -34.05 -24.92
C ALA A 117 28.88 -33.93 -24.43
N LEU A 118 28.07 -33.08 -25.09
CA LEU A 118 26.63 -32.99 -24.82
C LEU A 118 25.90 -34.27 -25.18
N TYR A 119 26.21 -34.86 -26.34
CA TYR A 119 25.60 -36.11 -26.76
C TYR A 119 25.93 -37.25 -25.80
N GLU A 120 27.21 -37.44 -25.47
CA GLU A 120 27.66 -38.47 -24.53
C GLU A 120 26.98 -38.35 -23.16
N LYS A 121 26.71 -37.12 -22.72
CA LYS A 121 26.14 -36.87 -21.39
C LYS A 121 24.63 -36.99 -21.32
N TYR A 122 23.91 -36.57 -22.36
CA TYR A 122 22.46 -36.39 -22.30
C TYR A 122 21.65 -37.24 -23.29
N HIS A 123 22.28 -37.98 -24.20
CA HIS A 123 21.55 -38.79 -25.18
C HIS A 123 20.58 -39.77 -24.50
N ASP A 124 21.06 -40.53 -23.52
CA ASP A 124 20.25 -41.47 -22.73
C ASP A 124 19.18 -40.79 -21.86
N GLN A 125 19.24 -39.47 -21.70
CA GLN A 125 18.28 -38.66 -20.93
C GLN A 125 17.19 -38.04 -21.82
N GLY A 126 17.21 -38.34 -23.12
CA GLY A 126 16.21 -37.87 -24.09
C GLY A 126 16.67 -36.70 -24.96
N LEU A 127 17.98 -36.46 -25.09
CA LEU A 127 18.55 -35.56 -26.10
C LEU A 127 18.85 -36.32 -27.40
N GLU A 128 18.48 -35.74 -28.54
CA GLU A 128 18.98 -36.13 -29.85
C GLU A 128 19.72 -34.96 -30.51
N ILE A 129 20.70 -35.26 -31.36
CA ILE A 129 21.43 -34.24 -32.14
C ILE A 129 21.36 -34.59 -33.62
N ILE A 130 20.99 -33.62 -34.45
CA ILE A 130 21.10 -33.72 -35.91
C ILE A 130 22.14 -32.71 -36.39
N GLY A 131 23.22 -33.21 -36.99
CA GLY A 131 24.20 -32.37 -37.65
C GLY A 131 23.90 -32.10 -39.10
N VAL A 132 23.68 -30.83 -39.45
CA VAL A 132 23.49 -30.40 -40.83
C VAL A 132 24.80 -29.82 -41.37
N HIS A 133 25.49 -30.59 -42.20
CA HIS A 133 26.73 -30.14 -42.84
C HIS A 133 26.43 -29.35 -44.12
N SER A 134 27.07 -28.18 -44.27
CA SER A 134 26.84 -27.29 -45.44
C SER A 134 27.24 -27.91 -46.78
N THR A 135 26.68 -27.38 -47.89
CA THR A 135 26.88 -27.85 -49.28
C THR A 135 28.35 -27.97 -49.70
N GLU A 136 29.19 -27.02 -49.30
CA GLU A 136 30.61 -26.98 -49.67
C GLU A 136 31.34 -28.09 -48.90
N ASP A 137 31.62 -29.22 -49.57
CA ASP A 137 32.23 -30.48 -49.08
C ASP A 137 31.29 -31.61 -48.62
N ALA A 138 30.02 -31.62 -49.05
CA ALA A 138 29.08 -32.71 -48.78
C ALA A 138 29.61 -34.13 -49.15
N ASP A 139 30.46 -34.25 -50.19
CA ASP A 139 31.06 -35.52 -50.61
C ASP A 139 32.08 -36.10 -49.59
N ASN A 140 32.63 -35.25 -48.71
CA ASN A 140 33.62 -35.63 -47.70
C ASN A 140 32.99 -35.85 -46.31
N LEU A 141 31.66 -35.83 -46.19
CA LEU A 141 30.95 -35.95 -44.91
C LEU A 141 31.41 -37.17 -44.09
N GLN A 142 31.60 -38.33 -44.74
CA GLN A 142 32.07 -39.55 -44.06
C GLN A 142 33.46 -39.39 -43.45
N PHE A 143 34.36 -38.66 -44.12
CA PHE A 143 35.70 -38.39 -43.60
C PHE A 143 35.64 -37.50 -42.36
N TYR A 144 34.79 -36.46 -42.38
CA TYR A 144 34.66 -35.56 -41.24
C TYR A 144 33.97 -36.21 -40.04
N VAL A 145 32.94 -37.05 -40.26
CA VAL A 145 32.32 -37.87 -39.21
C VAL A 145 33.37 -38.74 -38.50
N ALA A 146 34.21 -39.44 -39.26
CA ALA A 146 35.27 -40.27 -38.68
C ALA A 146 36.37 -39.44 -38.00
N LYS A 147 36.74 -38.29 -38.57
CA LYS A 147 37.79 -37.41 -38.04
C LYS A 147 37.42 -36.76 -36.71
N HIS A 148 36.14 -36.45 -36.52
CA HIS A 148 35.61 -35.77 -35.34
C HIS A 148 34.92 -36.71 -34.34
N ASP A 149 34.98 -38.02 -34.58
CA ASP A 149 34.35 -39.04 -33.74
C ASP A 149 32.87 -38.73 -33.46
N ILE A 150 32.13 -38.43 -34.52
CA ILE A 150 30.71 -38.07 -34.45
C ILE A 150 29.87 -39.35 -34.43
N HIS A 151 29.12 -39.54 -33.34
CA HIS A 151 28.23 -40.71 -33.15
C HIS A 151 26.74 -40.37 -33.29
N TRP A 152 26.38 -39.09 -33.34
CA TRP A 152 25.00 -38.63 -33.57
C TRP A 152 24.64 -38.55 -35.06
N PRO A 153 23.34 -38.58 -35.42
CA PRO A 153 22.83 -38.42 -36.79
C PRO A 153 23.40 -37.20 -37.53
N VAL A 154 23.90 -37.39 -38.75
CA VAL A 154 24.33 -36.28 -39.62
C VAL A 154 23.83 -36.39 -41.05
N CYS A 155 23.65 -35.25 -41.70
CA CYS A 155 23.21 -35.15 -43.09
C CYS A 155 23.92 -34.02 -43.83
N ALA A 156 23.85 -34.04 -45.15
CA ALA A 156 24.36 -32.98 -46.00
C ALA A 156 23.22 -32.12 -46.54
N ASP A 157 23.34 -30.80 -46.41
CA ASP A 157 22.41 -29.83 -46.99
C ASP A 157 22.85 -29.46 -48.41
N VAL A 158 22.75 -30.40 -49.35
CA VAL A 158 23.18 -30.19 -50.75
C VAL A 158 22.29 -29.16 -51.43
N GLY A 159 22.87 -27.99 -51.74
CA GLY A 159 22.16 -26.86 -52.36
C GLY A 159 21.74 -25.77 -51.38
N SER A 160 22.17 -25.87 -50.11
CA SER A 160 22.01 -24.87 -49.05
C SER A 160 20.55 -24.51 -48.74
N GLN A 161 19.60 -25.40 -49.07
CA GLN A 161 18.17 -25.12 -48.89
C GLN A 161 17.81 -25.04 -47.41
N THR A 162 18.30 -25.99 -46.62
CA THR A 162 18.04 -26.05 -45.17
C THR A 162 18.72 -24.90 -44.44
N ASN A 163 19.99 -24.58 -44.75
CA ASN A 163 20.66 -23.41 -44.18
C ASN A 163 19.90 -22.10 -44.50
N THR A 164 19.36 -21.98 -45.71
CA THR A 164 18.61 -20.79 -46.13
C THR A 164 17.28 -20.67 -45.40
N THR A 165 16.50 -21.76 -45.29
CA THR A 165 15.19 -21.73 -44.63
C THR A 165 15.29 -21.58 -43.12
N TRP A 166 16.37 -22.08 -42.51
CA TRP A 166 16.66 -21.90 -41.09
C TRP A 166 17.39 -20.59 -40.75
N HIS A 167 17.62 -19.74 -41.76
CA HIS A 167 18.27 -18.44 -41.62
C HIS A 167 19.63 -18.50 -40.91
N VAL A 168 20.46 -19.49 -41.27
CA VAL A 168 21.78 -19.68 -40.66
C VAL A 168 22.73 -18.59 -41.16
N GLN A 169 23.09 -17.64 -40.30
CA GLN A 169 23.87 -16.45 -40.67
C GLN A 169 25.40 -16.65 -40.63
N PHE A 170 25.89 -17.66 -39.91
CA PHE A 170 27.32 -17.94 -39.75
C PHE A 170 27.69 -19.32 -40.30
N ASN A 171 28.98 -19.66 -40.24
CA ASN A 171 29.48 -20.99 -40.63
C ASN A 171 29.08 -22.13 -39.66
N SER A 172 28.31 -21.81 -38.60
CA SER A 172 27.81 -22.75 -37.61
C SER A 172 26.54 -22.21 -36.96
N GLY A 173 25.65 -23.07 -36.46
CA GLY A 173 24.35 -22.71 -35.88
C GLY A 173 23.91 -23.73 -34.84
N HIS A 174 23.46 -23.32 -33.65
CA HIS A 174 22.81 -24.21 -32.68
C HIS A 174 21.33 -23.87 -32.58
N TYR A 175 20.47 -24.81 -32.96
CA TYR A 175 19.02 -24.62 -32.95
C TYR A 175 18.41 -25.72 -32.08
N LEU A 176 17.73 -25.33 -31.01
CA LEU A 176 17.31 -26.28 -29.98
C LEU A 176 15.78 -26.34 -29.91
N LEU A 177 15.24 -27.54 -30.11
CA LEU A 177 13.82 -27.86 -30.07
C LEU A 177 13.47 -28.55 -28.75
N ASP A 178 12.28 -28.27 -28.23
CA ASP A 178 11.72 -29.02 -27.11
C ASP A 178 11.11 -30.36 -27.56
N ARG A 179 10.59 -31.12 -26.60
CA ARG A 179 9.99 -32.44 -26.84
C ARG A 179 8.74 -32.40 -27.73
N ASN A 180 8.06 -31.26 -27.85
CA ASN A 180 6.91 -31.09 -28.74
C ASN A 180 7.33 -30.84 -30.20
N GLY A 181 8.63 -30.67 -30.44
CA GLY A 181 9.16 -30.29 -31.75
C GLY A 181 9.07 -28.79 -32.03
N THR A 182 8.84 -27.96 -31.00
CA THR A 182 8.83 -26.50 -31.13
C THR A 182 10.26 -25.97 -31.02
N LEU A 183 10.66 -25.09 -31.93
CA LEU A 183 11.98 -24.45 -31.86
C LEU A 183 11.99 -23.42 -30.72
N ARG A 184 12.81 -23.65 -29.70
CA ARG A 184 12.86 -22.78 -28.51
C ARG A 184 14.00 -21.76 -28.59
N TYR A 185 15.11 -22.15 -29.21
CA TYR A 185 16.28 -21.29 -29.33
C TYR A 185 16.85 -21.39 -30.74
N ALA A 186 16.95 -20.26 -31.43
CA ALA A 186 17.52 -20.16 -32.77
C ALA A 186 18.90 -19.47 -32.70
N ASP A 187 19.93 -20.15 -33.20
CA ASP A 187 21.33 -19.70 -33.16
C ASP A 187 21.88 -19.40 -31.75
N LEU A 188 21.67 -20.34 -30.84
CA LEU A 188 22.11 -20.30 -29.45
C LEU A 188 23.64 -20.23 -29.33
N PHE A 189 24.14 -19.37 -28.45
CA PHE A 189 25.57 -19.29 -28.17
C PHE A 189 26.06 -20.53 -27.41
N GLN A 190 27.20 -21.06 -27.83
CA GLN A 190 27.76 -22.32 -27.30
C GLN A 190 27.89 -22.34 -25.77
N GLY A 191 28.22 -21.19 -25.16
CA GLY A 191 28.36 -21.09 -23.69
C GLY A 191 27.08 -21.38 -22.90
N HIS A 192 25.91 -21.28 -23.53
CA HIS A 192 24.61 -21.54 -22.91
C HIS A 192 23.98 -22.87 -23.33
N LEU A 193 24.63 -23.61 -24.23
CA LEU A 193 24.03 -24.78 -24.88
C LEU A 193 23.70 -25.89 -23.87
N GLU A 194 24.61 -26.18 -22.94
CA GLU A 194 24.36 -27.21 -21.92
C GLU A 194 23.23 -26.83 -20.95
N GLU A 195 23.16 -25.56 -20.54
CA GLU A 195 22.13 -25.08 -19.62
C GLU A 195 20.74 -25.07 -20.27
N ALA A 196 20.65 -24.69 -21.54
CA ALA A 196 19.41 -24.73 -22.30
C ALA A 196 18.94 -26.17 -22.54
N VAL A 197 19.85 -27.09 -22.87
CA VAL A 197 19.54 -28.52 -22.99
C VAL A 197 19.02 -29.09 -21.67
N LYS A 198 19.67 -28.80 -20.53
CA LYS A 198 19.18 -29.23 -19.21
C LYS A 198 17.79 -28.68 -18.91
N ALA A 199 17.54 -27.42 -19.24
CA ALA A 199 16.23 -26.80 -19.03
C ALA A 199 15.14 -27.56 -19.80
N LEU A 200 15.33 -27.79 -21.11
CA LEU A 200 14.33 -28.48 -21.93
C LEU A 200 14.19 -29.97 -21.59
N LEU A 201 15.25 -30.64 -21.11
CA LEU A 201 15.15 -32.02 -20.64
C LEU A 201 14.37 -32.13 -19.32
N ALA A 202 14.38 -31.07 -18.51
CA ALA A 202 13.64 -30.98 -17.25
C ALA A 202 12.15 -30.67 -17.46
N GLU A 203 11.77 -30.00 -18.55
CA GLU A 203 10.37 -29.76 -18.94
C GLU A 203 9.63 -31.10 -19.13
N ALA A 204 8.39 -31.24 -18.67
CA ALA A 204 7.61 -32.46 -18.86
C ALA A 204 7.48 -32.83 -20.36
N GLY A 205 7.53 -34.14 -20.67
CA GLY A 205 7.46 -34.64 -22.05
C GLY A 205 6.12 -34.36 -22.75
N PRO A 206 6.01 -34.67 -24.06
CA PRO A 206 4.78 -34.41 -24.80
C PRO A 206 3.67 -35.23 -24.15
N VAL A 207 2.61 -34.53 -23.77
CA VAL A 207 1.37 -35.20 -23.40
C VAL A 207 0.83 -35.86 -24.66
N ASP A 208 0.65 -37.17 -24.62
CA ASP A 208 -0.04 -37.92 -25.67
C ASP A 208 -1.51 -37.45 -25.74
N VAL A 209 -1.76 -36.42 -26.54
CA VAL A 209 -3.09 -35.86 -26.80
C VAL A 209 -4.00 -36.82 -27.54
N SER A 210 -3.48 -37.94 -28.07
CA SER A 210 -4.31 -38.99 -28.68
C SER A 210 -4.93 -39.94 -27.65
N ALA A 211 -4.43 -39.93 -26.42
CA ALA A 211 -4.98 -40.64 -25.26
C ALA A 211 -5.82 -39.74 -24.33
N LEU A 212 -5.82 -38.42 -24.53
CA LEU A 212 -6.68 -37.51 -23.79
C LEU A 212 -8.10 -37.61 -24.31
N GLU A 213 -9.06 -37.82 -23.41
CA GLU A 213 -10.46 -37.62 -23.74
C GLU A 213 -10.65 -36.21 -24.33
N PRO A 214 -11.51 -36.03 -25.36
CA PRO A 214 -11.74 -34.72 -25.94
C PRO A 214 -12.09 -33.70 -24.85
N PRO A 215 -11.56 -32.47 -24.90
CA PRO A 215 -11.82 -31.47 -23.87
C PRO A 215 -13.32 -31.25 -23.76
N GLN A 216 -13.81 -31.30 -22.52
CA GLN A 216 -15.21 -31.01 -22.23
C GLN A 216 -15.55 -29.57 -22.62
N ILE A 217 -16.79 -29.35 -23.04
CA ILE A 217 -17.31 -28.05 -23.47
C ILE A 217 -18.06 -27.45 -22.26
N PRO A 218 -17.47 -26.48 -21.54
CA PRO A 218 -18.11 -25.90 -20.36
C PRO A 218 -19.35 -25.10 -20.77
N LEU A 219 -20.40 -25.21 -19.95
CA LEU A 219 -21.61 -24.39 -20.05
C LEU A 219 -21.89 -23.77 -18.69
N ASN A 220 -21.63 -22.48 -18.51
CA ASN A 220 -21.87 -21.81 -17.25
C ASN A 220 -23.31 -21.34 -17.16
N ILE A 221 -24.05 -21.86 -16.19
CA ILE A 221 -25.48 -21.62 -16.04
C ILE A 221 -25.71 -21.04 -14.65
N VAL A 222 -26.10 -19.76 -14.60
CA VAL A 222 -26.52 -19.11 -13.36
C VAL A 222 -28.02 -19.30 -13.20
N ILE A 223 -28.42 -19.92 -12.10
CA ILE A 223 -29.82 -20.11 -11.72
C ILE A 223 -30.13 -19.07 -10.65
N ALA A 224 -30.75 -17.97 -11.07
CA ALA A 224 -31.14 -16.85 -10.22
C ALA A 224 -32.61 -16.99 -9.80
N LYS A 225 -33.05 -16.15 -8.85
CA LYS A 225 -34.41 -16.17 -8.29
C LYS A 225 -35.52 -16.14 -9.36
N HIS A 226 -35.34 -15.32 -10.39
CA HIS A 226 -36.37 -15.06 -11.40
C HIS A 226 -36.07 -15.64 -12.79
N VAL A 227 -34.78 -15.85 -13.12
CA VAL A 227 -34.32 -16.23 -14.46
C VAL A 227 -33.14 -17.20 -14.40
N MET A 228 -32.88 -17.90 -15.50
CA MET A 228 -31.67 -18.68 -15.72
C MET A 228 -30.83 -18.01 -16.82
N LEU A 229 -29.52 -17.85 -16.58
CA LEU A 229 -28.61 -17.20 -17.52
C LEU A 229 -27.48 -18.14 -17.96
N LEU A 230 -27.26 -18.22 -19.27
CA LEU A 230 -26.10 -18.86 -19.87
C LEU A 230 -24.96 -17.84 -19.98
N GLU A 231 -23.75 -18.25 -19.56
CA GLU A 231 -22.55 -17.41 -19.44
C GLU A 231 -22.79 -16.10 -18.69
N GLY A 232 -23.82 -16.08 -17.81
CA GLY A 232 -24.22 -14.92 -17.03
C GLY A 232 -24.78 -13.74 -17.84
N ARG A 233 -25.06 -13.90 -19.14
CA ARG A 233 -25.43 -12.80 -20.06
C ARG A 233 -26.63 -13.07 -20.95
N GLU A 234 -27.00 -14.34 -21.18
CA GLU A 234 -28.12 -14.72 -22.04
C GLU A 234 -29.21 -15.39 -21.20
N ILE A 235 -30.38 -14.78 -21.07
CA ILE A 235 -31.52 -15.46 -20.41
C ILE A 235 -31.95 -16.64 -21.27
N VAL A 236 -31.99 -17.81 -20.67
CA VAL A 236 -32.28 -19.09 -21.35
C VAL A 236 -33.26 -19.94 -20.56
N THR A 237 -33.91 -20.85 -21.26
CA THR A 237 -34.68 -21.95 -20.70
C THR A 237 -33.91 -23.27 -20.79
N TRP A 238 -34.34 -24.28 -20.02
CA TRP A 238 -33.72 -25.62 -20.11
C TRP A 238 -33.85 -26.25 -21.50
N ASP A 239 -34.95 -25.98 -22.23
CA ASP A 239 -35.13 -26.45 -23.61
C ASP A 239 -34.08 -25.84 -24.57
N GLU A 240 -33.72 -24.57 -24.35
CA GLU A 240 -32.70 -23.87 -25.15
C GLU A 240 -31.29 -24.34 -24.80
N VAL A 241 -30.99 -24.54 -23.52
CA VAL A 241 -29.73 -25.16 -23.07
C VAL A 241 -29.59 -26.57 -23.64
N GLU A 242 -30.66 -27.36 -23.59
CA GLU A 242 -30.69 -28.70 -24.15
C GLU A 242 -30.44 -28.68 -25.66
N LYS A 243 -31.06 -27.75 -26.39
CA LYS A 243 -30.82 -27.58 -27.82
C LYS A 243 -29.35 -27.27 -28.12
N LYS A 244 -28.71 -26.39 -27.34
CA LYS A 244 -27.26 -26.09 -27.48
C LYS A 244 -26.40 -27.33 -27.24
N ILE A 245 -26.73 -28.15 -26.24
CA ILE A 245 -26.05 -29.43 -25.98
C ILE A 245 -26.23 -30.40 -27.16
N ALA A 246 -27.45 -30.50 -27.70
CA ALA A 246 -27.77 -31.39 -28.82
C ALA A 246 -27.08 -30.99 -30.14
N GLU A 247 -26.75 -29.72 -30.32
CA GLU A 247 -26.05 -29.18 -31.49
C GLU A 247 -24.53 -29.41 -31.45
N LEU A 248 -23.97 -29.84 -30.31
CA LEU A 248 -22.55 -30.17 -30.21
C LEU A 248 -22.19 -31.38 -31.09
N PRO A 249 -20.98 -31.44 -31.66
CA PRO A 249 -20.51 -32.59 -32.43
C PRO A 249 -20.58 -33.91 -31.65
N ASP A 250 -20.38 -33.84 -30.33
CA ASP A 250 -20.65 -34.91 -29.37
C ASP A 250 -21.30 -34.30 -28.11
N PRO A 251 -22.62 -34.49 -27.92
CA PRO A 251 -23.35 -33.94 -26.77
C PRO A 251 -22.82 -34.42 -25.41
N SER A 252 -22.15 -35.58 -25.34
CA SER A 252 -21.62 -36.11 -24.08
C SER A 252 -20.42 -35.32 -23.55
N LEU A 253 -19.82 -34.46 -24.40
CA LEU A 253 -18.73 -33.57 -24.04
C LEU A 253 -19.21 -32.31 -23.30
N ALA A 254 -20.50 -31.99 -23.31
CA ALA A 254 -20.99 -30.85 -22.53
C ALA A 254 -20.73 -31.06 -21.03
N TYR A 255 -20.23 -30.02 -20.38
CA TYR A 255 -19.98 -29.99 -18.95
C TYR A 255 -20.64 -28.76 -18.31
N PRO A 256 -21.88 -28.91 -17.81
CA PRO A 256 -22.58 -27.81 -17.18
C PRO A 256 -22.00 -27.45 -15.81
N HIS A 257 -21.78 -26.16 -15.59
CA HIS A 257 -21.45 -25.55 -14.31
C HIS A 257 -22.68 -24.79 -13.83
N LEU A 258 -23.38 -25.32 -12.83
CA LEU A 258 -24.58 -24.70 -12.26
C LEU A 258 -24.19 -23.81 -11.09
N TYR A 259 -24.52 -22.53 -11.18
CA TYR A 259 -24.30 -21.54 -10.12
C TYR A 259 -25.64 -21.17 -9.48
N GLU A 260 -25.80 -21.51 -8.20
CA GLU A 260 -26.97 -21.21 -7.38
C GLU A 260 -26.84 -19.82 -6.73
N THR A 261 -27.92 -19.02 -6.79
CA THR A 261 -28.08 -17.83 -5.94
C THR A 261 -28.89 -18.15 -4.68
N ARG A 262 -28.69 -17.38 -3.59
CA ARG A 262 -29.50 -17.50 -2.38
C ARG A 262 -31.00 -17.34 -2.67
N GLY A 263 -31.38 -16.36 -3.50
CA GLY A 263 -32.77 -16.15 -3.87
C GLY A 263 -33.40 -17.32 -4.62
N ALA A 264 -32.63 -18.02 -5.49
CA ALA A 264 -33.11 -19.21 -6.19
C ALA A 264 -33.31 -20.41 -5.27
N ARG A 265 -32.45 -20.56 -4.26
CA ARG A 265 -32.58 -21.60 -3.23
C ARG A 265 -33.79 -21.34 -2.33
N GLU A 266 -33.95 -20.11 -1.86
CA GLU A 266 -35.07 -19.72 -0.99
C GLU A 266 -36.43 -19.83 -1.68
N SER A 267 -36.48 -19.58 -2.99
CA SER A 267 -37.72 -19.71 -3.77
C SER A 267 -38.04 -21.15 -4.21
N GLY A 268 -37.11 -22.11 -4.02
CA GLY A 268 -37.24 -23.48 -4.54
C GLY A 268 -36.95 -23.62 -6.04
N THR A 269 -36.53 -22.54 -6.70
CA THR A 269 -36.26 -22.48 -8.15
C THR A 269 -35.06 -23.35 -8.53
N PHE A 270 -34.07 -23.45 -7.64
CA PHE A 270 -32.89 -24.28 -7.85
C PHE A 270 -33.24 -25.77 -7.88
N GLU A 271 -34.01 -26.27 -6.91
CA GLU A 271 -34.41 -27.67 -6.82
C GLU A 271 -35.28 -28.12 -8.01
N GLU A 272 -36.10 -27.23 -8.56
CA GLU A 272 -36.85 -27.49 -9.79
C GLU A 272 -35.95 -27.55 -11.03
N SER A 273 -34.98 -26.65 -11.12
CA SER A 273 -33.99 -26.61 -12.20
C SER A 273 -33.07 -27.83 -12.18
N GLU A 274 -32.63 -28.24 -10.99
CA GLU A 274 -31.76 -29.40 -10.79
C GLU A 274 -32.44 -30.68 -11.30
N LYS A 275 -33.73 -30.89 -10.98
CA LYS A 275 -34.50 -32.05 -11.49
C LYS A 275 -34.52 -32.10 -13.02
N THR A 276 -34.68 -30.95 -13.67
CA THR A 276 -34.70 -30.84 -15.14
C THR A 276 -33.33 -31.14 -15.71
N PHE A 277 -32.27 -30.59 -15.11
CA PHE A 277 -30.88 -30.87 -15.46
C PHE A 277 -30.53 -32.36 -15.37
N TRP A 278 -30.95 -33.05 -14.30
CA TRP A 278 -30.70 -34.49 -14.15
C TRP A 278 -31.28 -35.30 -15.31
N GLY A 279 -32.46 -34.93 -15.83
CA GLY A 279 -33.03 -35.54 -17.03
C GLY A 279 -32.20 -35.35 -18.30
N ILE A 280 -31.66 -34.13 -18.50
CA ILE A 280 -30.75 -33.82 -19.63
C ILE A 280 -29.45 -34.60 -19.49
N ARG A 281 -28.88 -34.65 -18.28
CA ARG A 281 -27.65 -35.40 -17.99
C ARG A 281 -27.78 -36.87 -18.35
N GLU A 282 -28.89 -37.50 -17.98
CA GLU A 282 -29.17 -38.89 -18.33
C GLU A 282 -29.39 -39.09 -19.84
N LYS A 283 -30.13 -38.18 -20.48
CA LYS A 283 -30.45 -38.24 -21.92
C LYS A 283 -29.20 -38.19 -22.81
N TYR A 284 -28.26 -37.27 -22.53
CA TYR A 284 -27.04 -37.09 -23.33
C TYR A 284 -25.80 -37.78 -22.76
N LYS A 285 -25.95 -38.48 -21.62
CA LYS A 285 -24.86 -39.22 -20.95
C LYS A 285 -23.66 -38.32 -20.65
N LEU A 286 -23.90 -37.14 -20.09
CA LEU A 286 -22.85 -36.18 -19.80
C LEU A 286 -21.83 -36.79 -18.82
N LYS A 287 -20.55 -36.60 -19.10
CA LYS A 287 -19.44 -37.19 -18.32
C LYS A 287 -19.31 -36.58 -16.93
N GLY A 288 -19.79 -35.36 -16.72
CA GLY A 288 -19.76 -34.70 -15.42
C GLY A 288 -20.52 -33.37 -15.43
N HIS A 289 -20.56 -32.72 -14.27
CA HIS A 289 -21.08 -31.39 -14.04
C HIS A 289 -20.52 -30.86 -12.73
N SER A 290 -20.65 -29.57 -12.48
CA SER A 290 -20.39 -28.99 -11.15
C SER A 290 -21.57 -28.13 -10.71
N VAL A 291 -21.74 -28.03 -9.40
CA VAL A 291 -22.68 -27.14 -8.75
C VAL A 291 -21.88 -26.29 -7.77
N GLY A 292 -22.08 -24.98 -7.81
CA GLY A 292 -21.45 -24.02 -6.90
C GLY A 292 -22.38 -22.88 -6.55
N SER A 293 -21.96 -22.04 -5.62
CA SER A 293 -22.66 -20.80 -5.25
C SER A 293 -21.80 -19.60 -5.65
N LEU A 294 -22.45 -18.49 -5.98
CA LEU A 294 -21.78 -17.22 -6.23
C LEU A 294 -21.53 -16.46 -4.93
N TRP A 295 -20.61 -15.50 -4.94
CA TRP A 295 -20.39 -14.63 -3.79
C TRP A 295 -21.67 -13.85 -3.43
N PRO A 296 -21.89 -13.51 -2.13
CA PRO A 296 -23.08 -12.80 -1.63
C PRO A 296 -23.40 -11.46 -2.31
N ARG A 297 -22.43 -10.88 -3.01
CA ARG A 297 -22.62 -9.65 -3.79
C ARG A 297 -23.11 -9.96 -5.20
N THR A 298 -22.50 -10.97 -5.82
CA THR A 298 -22.80 -11.39 -7.19
C THR A 298 -24.17 -12.06 -7.26
N ASP A 299 -24.49 -12.91 -6.29
CA ASP A 299 -25.78 -13.60 -6.24
C ASP A 299 -26.95 -12.61 -6.09
N TRP A 300 -26.82 -11.59 -5.23
CA TRP A 300 -27.79 -10.53 -5.04
C TRP A 300 -28.04 -9.77 -6.34
N ARG A 301 -26.97 -9.47 -7.11
CA ARG A 301 -27.08 -8.82 -8.43
C ARG A 301 -27.87 -9.68 -9.40
N TYR A 302 -27.56 -10.97 -9.49
CA TYR A 302 -28.30 -11.88 -10.39
C TYR A 302 -29.76 -12.04 -9.96
N ASP A 303 -30.05 -12.01 -8.66
CA ASP A 303 -31.41 -12.07 -8.13
C ASP A 303 -32.26 -10.82 -8.43
N GLN A 304 -31.66 -9.70 -8.85
CA GLN A 304 -32.40 -8.53 -9.32
C GLN A 304 -32.86 -8.62 -10.79
N ILE A 305 -32.39 -9.62 -11.55
CA ILE A 305 -32.67 -9.72 -12.99
C ILE A 305 -34.01 -10.41 -13.19
N GLU A 306 -35.02 -9.69 -13.66
CA GLU A 306 -36.34 -10.26 -13.96
C GLU A 306 -36.53 -10.54 -15.46
N SER A 307 -35.85 -9.78 -16.32
CA SER A 307 -36.08 -9.78 -17.77
C SER A 307 -34.84 -9.40 -18.57
N ALA A 308 -34.91 -9.59 -19.90
CA ALA A 308 -33.82 -9.21 -20.79
C ALA A 308 -33.53 -7.70 -20.83
N LYS A 309 -34.46 -6.86 -20.35
CA LYS A 309 -34.23 -5.41 -20.25
C LYS A 309 -33.23 -5.07 -19.15
N ASP A 310 -33.20 -5.85 -18.08
CA ASP A 310 -32.32 -5.62 -16.93
C ASP A 310 -30.85 -5.99 -17.24
N LEU A 311 -30.62 -6.67 -18.36
CA LEU A 311 -29.30 -6.96 -18.92
C LEU A 311 -28.77 -5.87 -19.86
N VAL A 312 -29.62 -4.93 -20.29
CA VAL A 312 -29.22 -3.84 -21.17
C VAL A 312 -28.81 -2.65 -20.30
N PRO A 313 -27.53 -2.23 -20.32
CA PRO A 313 -27.08 -1.09 -19.53
C PRO A 313 -27.79 0.21 -19.96
N ASP A 314 -27.98 1.12 -19.02
CA ASP A 314 -28.46 2.47 -19.32
C ASP A 314 -27.36 3.27 -20.04
N GLU A 315 -27.57 3.57 -21.32
CA GLU A 315 -26.62 4.33 -22.14
C GLU A 315 -26.32 5.72 -21.60
N SER A 316 -27.20 6.32 -20.78
CA SER A 316 -26.93 7.61 -20.14
C SER A 316 -25.82 7.55 -19.08
N LEU A 317 -25.53 6.36 -18.56
CA LEU A 317 -24.49 6.10 -17.56
C LEU A 317 -23.16 5.66 -18.20
N ARG A 318 -23.07 5.67 -19.53
CA ARG A 318 -21.90 5.16 -20.25
C ARG A 318 -20.67 6.03 -19.96
N VAL A 319 -19.59 5.38 -19.54
CA VAL A 319 -18.26 5.98 -19.41
C VAL A 319 -17.28 5.25 -20.31
N GLU A 320 -16.54 6.02 -21.12
CA GLU A 320 -15.55 5.51 -22.07
C GLU A 320 -14.12 5.78 -21.58
N GLY A 321 -13.23 4.85 -21.93
CA GLY A 321 -11.80 4.95 -21.63
C GLY A 321 -10.96 4.13 -22.60
N SER A 322 -9.64 4.21 -22.43
CA SER A 322 -8.67 3.41 -23.17
C SER A 322 -7.59 2.83 -22.27
N VAL A 323 -7.27 1.55 -22.43
CA VAL A 323 -6.19 0.87 -21.71
C VAL A 323 -4.90 0.97 -22.53
N VAL A 324 -3.82 1.39 -21.88
CA VAL A 324 -2.48 1.50 -22.47
C VAL A 324 -1.45 0.82 -21.57
N ASP A 325 -0.31 0.41 -22.14
CA ASP A 325 0.84 -0.08 -21.40
C ASP A 325 1.67 1.08 -20.80
N ALA A 326 2.73 0.74 -20.06
CA ALA A 326 3.60 1.71 -19.41
C ALA A 326 4.28 2.69 -20.39
N GLU A 327 4.42 2.29 -21.66
CA GLU A 327 4.95 3.11 -22.75
C GLU A 327 3.87 3.94 -23.47
N GLY A 328 2.61 3.83 -23.04
CA GLY A 328 1.47 4.56 -23.57
C GLY A 328 0.88 3.96 -24.87
N LYS A 329 1.23 2.73 -25.22
CA LYS A 329 0.69 2.02 -26.38
C LYS A 329 -0.63 1.34 -26.02
N PRO A 330 -1.64 1.35 -26.90
CA PRO A 330 -2.91 0.67 -26.65
C PRO A 330 -2.76 -0.83 -26.38
N VAL A 331 -3.50 -1.32 -25.38
CA VAL A 331 -3.53 -2.74 -24.99
C VAL A 331 -4.90 -3.32 -25.32
N ALA A 332 -4.92 -4.26 -26.26
CA ALA A 332 -6.12 -5.00 -26.62
C ALA A 332 -6.38 -6.14 -25.63
N ASP A 333 -7.65 -6.53 -25.48
CA ASP A 333 -8.07 -7.65 -24.65
C ASP A 333 -7.63 -7.55 -23.17
N ALA A 334 -7.51 -6.31 -22.66
CA ALA A 334 -7.37 -6.07 -21.23
C ALA A 334 -8.72 -6.22 -20.56
N GLU A 335 -8.77 -6.95 -19.44
CA GLU A 335 -9.97 -7.09 -18.63
C GLU A 335 -10.14 -5.82 -17.81
N VAL A 336 -11.32 -5.19 -17.91
CA VAL A 336 -11.68 -3.98 -17.18
C VAL A 336 -12.87 -4.29 -16.30
N ILE A 337 -12.64 -4.28 -14.99
CA ILE A 337 -13.57 -4.66 -13.94
C ILE A 337 -14.10 -3.40 -13.26
N LEU A 338 -15.42 -3.29 -13.18
CA LEU A 338 -16.09 -2.23 -12.44
C LEU A 338 -16.33 -2.67 -10.99
N VAL A 339 -15.75 -1.92 -10.05
CA VAL A 339 -15.87 -2.13 -8.60
C VAL A 339 -16.76 -1.03 -8.00
N THR A 340 -17.96 -1.38 -7.57
CA THR A 340 -18.93 -0.44 -6.99
C THR A 340 -19.11 -0.64 -5.48
N PRO A 341 -19.79 0.25 -4.75
CA PRO A 341 -20.20 -0.02 -3.36
C PRO A 341 -21.19 -1.19 -3.28
N VAL A 342 -21.32 -1.77 -2.09
CA VAL A 342 -22.28 -2.86 -1.81
C VAL A 342 -23.52 -2.26 -1.14
N ASP A 343 -24.71 -2.73 -1.52
CA ASP A 343 -25.98 -2.37 -0.86
C ASP A 343 -25.89 -2.53 0.67
N GLU A 344 -26.53 -1.62 1.41
CA GLU A 344 -26.50 -1.60 2.88
C GLU A 344 -26.98 -2.91 3.49
N SER A 345 -27.94 -3.60 2.86
CA SER A 345 -28.53 -4.87 3.34
C SER A 345 -27.58 -6.07 3.36
N ILE A 346 -26.42 -5.98 2.69
CA ILE A 346 -25.43 -7.06 2.62
C ILE A 346 -24.40 -6.84 3.73
N SER A 347 -24.28 -7.78 4.67
CA SER A 347 -23.34 -7.69 5.80
C SER A 347 -21.86 -7.71 5.42
N TYR A 348 -21.54 -8.16 4.20
CA TYR A 348 -20.17 -8.27 3.70
C TYR A 348 -19.85 -7.16 2.70
N LYS A 349 -18.90 -6.27 3.04
CA LYS A 349 -18.64 -5.04 2.29
C LYS A 349 -17.41 -5.09 1.38
N SER A 350 -16.50 -6.04 1.54
CA SER A 350 -15.28 -6.16 0.72
C SER A 350 -15.56 -6.75 -0.67
N TYR A 351 -14.69 -6.42 -1.64
CA TYR A 351 -14.71 -6.89 -3.02
C TYR A 351 -13.58 -7.90 -3.26
N HIS A 352 -13.95 -9.16 -3.45
CA HIS A 352 -12.98 -10.24 -3.60
C HIS A 352 -12.78 -10.59 -5.07
N ILE A 353 -11.53 -10.72 -5.51
CA ILE A 353 -11.15 -11.16 -6.85
C ILE A 353 -10.12 -12.26 -6.70
N ALA A 354 -10.27 -13.35 -7.46
CA ALA A 354 -9.21 -14.35 -7.61
C ALA A 354 -8.57 -14.21 -9.00
N LEU A 355 -7.25 -14.26 -9.08
CA LEU A 355 -6.51 -14.20 -10.34
C LEU A 355 -5.78 -15.52 -10.63
N VAL A 356 -5.73 -15.88 -11.91
CA VAL A 356 -4.93 -16.99 -12.44
C VAL A 356 -4.15 -16.46 -13.64
N GLU A 357 -2.82 -16.49 -13.55
CA GLU A 357 -1.90 -16.04 -14.62
C GLU A 357 -2.27 -14.65 -15.20
N GLY A 358 -2.61 -13.71 -14.33
CA GLY A 358 -2.95 -12.33 -14.74
C GLY A 358 -4.30 -12.21 -15.46
N ARG A 359 -5.22 -13.16 -15.27
CA ARG A 359 -6.64 -13.08 -15.65
C ARG A 359 -7.55 -13.33 -14.46
N VAL A 360 -8.78 -12.83 -14.51
CA VAL A 360 -9.82 -13.14 -13.52
C VAL A 360 -10.18 -14.63 -13.56
N ARG A 361 -10.16 -15.29 -12.39
CA ARG A 361 -10.45 -16.73 -12.25
C ARG A 361 -11.89 -17.08 -12.61
N ASN A 362 -12.86 -16.30 -12.12
CA ASN A 362 -14.29 -16.52 -12.37
C ASN A 362 -14.96 -15.22 -12.88
N PRO A 363 -15.00 -14.99 -14.20
CA PRO A 363 -15.54 -13.75 -14.76
C PRO A 363 -17.03 -13.48 -14.42
N LEU A 364 -17.81 -14.52 -14.08
CA LEU A 364 -19.23 -14.39 -13.72
C LEU A 364 -19.44 -13.62 -12.41
N GLU A 365 -18.42 -13.58 -11.56
CA GLU A 365 -18.49 -12.89 -10.26
C GLU A 365 -18.42 -11.37 -10.38
N HIS A 366 -18.04 -10.87 -11.56
CA HIS A 366 -17.68 -9.48 -11.76
C HIS A 366 -18.53 -8.78 -12.82
N VAL A 367 -18.54 -7.45 -12.79
CA VAL A 367 -18.98 -6.62 -13.92
C VAL A 367 -17.71 -6.31 -14.72
N LEU A 368 -17.52 -7.02 -15.83
CA LEU A 368 -16.28 -6.99 -16.59
C LEU A 368 -16.54 -6.77 -18.08
N THR A 369 -15.71 -5.94 -18.69
CA THR A 369 -15.63 -5.69 -20.13
C THR A 369 -14.18 -5.88 -20.61
N HIS A 370 -13.97 -5.94 -21.92
CA HIS A 370 -12.64 -6.08 -22.51
C HIS A 370 -12.33 -4.86 -23.38
N SER A 371 -11.07 -4.45 -23.40
CA SER A 371 -10.61 -3.43 -24.34
C SER A 371 -10.53 -3.96 -25.78
N ASP A 372 -10.84 -3.11 -26.75
CA ASP A 372 -10.73 -3.42 -28.18
C ASP A 372 -9.28 -3.32 -28.71
N ASP A 373 -9.09 -3.48 -30.02
CA ASP A 373 -7.78 -3.42 -30.68
C ASP A 373 -7.07 -2.06 -30.55
N LYS A 374 -7.79 -1.02 -30.16
CA LYS A 374 -7.29 0.34 -29.87
C LYS A 374 -7.23 0.61 -28.37
N GLY A 375 -7.40 -0.41 -27.54
CA GLY A 375 -7.46 -0.30 -26.10
C GLY A 375 -8.75 0.30 -25.58
N ALA A 376 -9.72 0.66 -26.42
CA ALA A 376 -10.93 1.34 -25.99
C ALA A 376 -11.89 0.39 -25.27
N PHE A 377 -12.56 0.89 -24.24
CA PHE A 377 -13.58 0.15 -23.49
C PHE A 377 -14.75 1.06 -23.09
N SER A 378 -15.86 0.46 -22.69
CA SER A 378 -17.01 1.16 -22.12
C SER A 378 -17.53 0.42 -20.90
N ILE A 379 -17.83 1.17 -19.84
CA ILE A 379 -18.44 0.68 -18.60
C ILE A 379 -19.69 1.52 -18.27
N TYR A 380 -20.52 1.01 -17.37
CA TYR A 380 -21.80 1.61 -17.01
C TYR A 380 -21.95 1.63 -15.47
N PRO A 381 -21.27 2.55 -14.78
CA PRO A 381 -21.38 2.70 -13.33
C PRO A 381 -22.80 3.09 -12.88
N PRO A 382 -23.27 2.66 -11.70
CA PRO A 382 -24.51 3.15 -11.12
C PRO A 382 -24.47 4.67 -10.88
N PRO A 383 -25.61 5.38 -11.02
CA PRO A 383 -25.67 6.82 -10.80
C PRO A 383 -25.31 7.17 -9.35
N ASP A 384 -24.67 8.32 -9.16
CA ASP A 384 -24.33 8.90 -7.85
C ASP A 384 -23.51 8.00 -6.92
N THR A 385 -22.71 7.07 -7.47
CA THR A 385 -21.83 6.19 -6.69
C THR A 385 -20.36 6.44 -6.97
N ASN A 386 -19.55 6.43 -5.90
CA ASN A 386 -18.10 6.38 -6.02
C ASN A 386 -17.69 4.95 -6.40
N TYR A 387 -16.96 4.79 -7.50
CA TYR A 387 -16.54 3.47 -7.99
C TYR A 387 -15.05 3.43 -8.28
N SER A 388 -14.52 2.23 -8.45
CA SER A 388 -13.15 1.99 -8.91
C SER A 388 -13.16 1.09 -10.13
N ILE A 389 -12.09 1.15 -10.89
CA ILE A 389 -11.87 0.31 -12.05
C ILE A 389 -10.56 -0.41 -11.84
N ILE A 390 -10.59 -1.73 -12.02
CA ILE A 390 -9.39 -2.54 -12.11
C ILE A 390 -9.21 -2.89 -13.57
N ALA A 391 -8.06 -2.55 -14.14
CA ALA A 391 -7.68 -2.99 -15.47
C ALA A 391 -6.46 -3.91 -15.37
N LEU A 392 -6.51 -5.04 -16.08
CA LEU A 392 -5.46 -6.03 -16.00
C LEU A 392 -5.30 -6.78 -17.34
N HIS A 393 -4.05 -7.16 -17.64
CA HIS A 393 -3.70 -7.96 -18.81
C HIS A 393 -2.45 -8.80 -18.49
N PRO A 394 -2.41 -10.10 -18.84
CA PRO A 394 -1.29 -11.00 -18.50
C PRO A 394 0.08 -10.45 -18.88
N ASP A 395 0.23 -9.98 -20.12
CA ASP A 395 1.53 -9.49 -20.61
C ASP A 395 1.87 -8.04 -20.28
N HIS A 396 0.85 -7.21 -19.97
CA HIS A 396 1.02 -5.75 -19.93
C HIS A 396 0.94 -5.18 -18.52
N GLY A 397 0.25 -5.85 -17.59
CA GLY A 397 0.26 -5.44 -16.20
C GLY A 397 -1.10 -5.35 -15.53
N PHE A 398 -1.11 -4.60 -14.43
CA PHE A 398 -2.26 -4.37 -13.57
C PHE A 398 -2.33 -2.90 -13.17
N THR A 399 -3.53 -2.39 -13.00
CA THR A 399 -3.75 -1.10 -12.36
C THR A 399 -5.11 -1.06 -11.68
N LEU A 400 -5.23 -0.23 -10.65
CA LEU A 400 -6.49 0.15 -10.03
C LEU A 400 -6.58 1.67 -10.08
N ILE A 401 -7.65 2.19 -10.67
CA ILE A 401 -7.93 3.63 -10.77
C ILE A 401 -9.30 3.96 -10.17
N ARG A 402 -9.46 5.20 -9.72
CA ARG A 402 -10.73 5.73 -9.20
C ARG A 402 -11.51 6.45 -10.30
N GLU A 403 -12.79 6.70 -10.09
CA GLU A 403 -13.67 7.32 -11.09
C GLU A 403 -13.17 8.70 -11.56
N THR A 404 -12.65 9.52 -10.63
CA THR A 404 -12.12 10.86 -10.95
C THR A 404 -10.96 10.80 -11.95
N SER A 405 -10.15 9.74 -11.92
CA SER A 405 -9.03 9.55 -12.83
C SER A 405 -9.50 9.24 -14.26
N LEU A 406 -10.57 8.45 -14.41
CA LEU A 406 -11.08 8.07 -15.73
C LEU A 406 -11.79 9.24 -16.43
N VAL A 407 -12.54 10.05 -15.68
CA VAL A 407 -13.27 11.22 -16.22
C VAL A 407 -12.32 12.28 -16.81
N ASN A 408 -11.12 12.41 -16.26
CA ASN A 408 -10.17 13.47 -16.65
C ASN A 408 -9.21 13.07 -17.77
N ASP A 409 -8.70 11.83 -17.79
CA ASP A 409 -7.65 11.40 -18.73
C ASP A 409 -8.19 10.46 -19.83
N HIS A 410 -9.35 9.83 -19.60
CA HIS A 410 -9.89 8.74 -20.45
C HIS A 410 -8.87 7.63 -20.74
N ARG A 411 -7.81 7.52 -19.95
CA ARG A 411 -6.69 6.58 -20.13
C ARG A 411 -6.39 5.82 -18.84
N VAL A 412 -6.13 4.54 -19.01
CA VAL A 412 -5.86 3.57 -17.94
C VAL A 412 -4.53 2.91 -18.25
N THR A 413 -3.48 3.33 -17.55
CA THR A 413 -2.11 2.84 -17.78
C THR A 413 -1.85 1.60 -16.91
N LEU A 414 -1.54 0.47 -17.55
CA LEU A 414 -1.14 -0.75 -16.87
C LEU A 414 0.29 -0.65 -16.35
N LEU A 415 0.48 -1.03 -15.10
CA LEU A 415 1.79 -1.12 -14.48
C LEU A 415 2.32 -2.54 -14.59
N PRO A 416 3.57 -2.76 -15.02
CA PRO A 416 4.13 -4.10 -15.18
C PRO A 416 3.96 -4.94 -13.91
N TRP A 417 3.54 -6.19 -14.07
CA TRP A 417 3.34 -7.11 -12.96
C TRP A 417 4.59 -7.25 -12.08
N GLY A 418 4.39 -7.37 -10.77
CA GLY A 418 5.41 -7.82 -9.85
C GLY A 418 5.47 -9.36 -9.79
N GLY A 419 6.53 -9.87 -9.19
CA GLY A 419 6.75 -11.29 -8.97
C GLY A 419 7.18 -11.60 -7.54
N ILE A 420 6.78 -12.76 -7.04
CA ILE A 420 7.22 -13.29 -5.76
C ILE A 420 7.68 -14.73 -5.97
N VAL A 421 8.88 -15.04 -5.48
CA VAL A 421 9.38 -16.40 -5.36
C VAL A 421 9.52 -16.73 -3.89
N ALA A 422 8.59 -17.51 -3.35
CA ALA A 422 8.60 -17.94 -1.96
C ALA A 422 9.28 -19.31 -1.82
N GLU A 423 10.18 -19.44 -0.86
CA GLU A 423 10.83 -20.68 -0.46
C GLU A 423 10.30 -21.11 0.91
N LEU A 424 9.83 -22.35 0.99
CA LEU A 424 9.34 -22.97 2.21
C LEU A 424 10.33 -24.04 2.67
N SER A 425 10.58 -24.11 3.98
CA SER A 425 11.34 -25.23 4.55
C SER A 425 10.52 -26.52 4.53
N GLU A 426 11.17 -27.68 4.40
CA GLU A 426 10.49 -28.98 4.50
C GLU A 426 9.70 -29.12 5.82
N GLU A 427 8.44 -29.53 5.70
CA GLU A 427 7.59 -29.88 6.84
C GLU A 427 7.01 -31.30 6.62
N PRO A 428 6.60 -32.01 7.69
CA PRO A 428 6.04 -33.36 7.56
C PRO A 428 4.76 -33.44 6.73
N GLU A 429 4.02 -32.33 6.66
CA GLU A 429 2.79 -32.20 5.89
C GLU A 429 3.02 -31.43 4.60
N GLN A 430 2.26 -31.75 3.56
CA GLN A 430 2.30 -31.00 2.31
C GLN A 430 1.78 -29.58 2.53
N GLN A 431 2.59 -28.61 2.13
CA GLN A 431 2.27 -27.19 2.20
C GLN A 431 2.28 -26.59 0.78
N VAL A 432 1.45 -25.57 0.58
CA VAL A 432 1.47 -24.71 -0.60
C VAL A 432 1.55 -23.25 -0.16
N ALA A 433 1.92 -22.35 -1.07
CA ALA A 433 1.92 -20.92 -0.82
C ALA A 433 0.73 -20.26 -1.54
N ASP A 434 0.04 -19.33 -0.90
CA ASP A 434 -1.01 -18.52 -1.54
C ASP A 434 -0.76 -17.04 -1.28
N LEU A 435 -1.19 -16.18 -2.21
CA LEU A 435 -1.03 -14.73 -2.09
C LEU A 435 -2.37 -14.05 -1.85
N SER A 436 -2.35 -13.00 -1.03
CA SER A 436 -3.46 -12.06 -0.87
C SER A 436 -2.93 -10.63 -0.90
N THR A 437 -3.35 -9.86 -1.89
CA THR A 437 -3.09 -8.41 -1.98
C THR A 437 -4.35 -7.68 -1.53
N ARG A 438 -4.21 -6.73 -0.61
CA ARG A 438 -5.34 -5.96 -0.08
C ARG A 438 -5.21 -4.48 -0.36
N ILE A 439 -6.33 -3.84 -0.61
CA ILE A 439 -6.44 -2.43 -0.96
C ILE A 439 -7.54 -1.83 -0.10
N SER A 440 -7.16 -0.94 0.83
CA SER A 440 -8.05 -0.45 1.89
C SER A 440 -9.25 0.35 1.36
N GLU A 441 -10.33 0.33 2.15
CA GLU A 441 -11.54 1.13 1.93
C GLU A 441 -11.22 2.64 1.85
N SER A 442 -11.93 3.37 0.98
CA SER A 442 -11.80 4.84 0.91
C SER A 442 -12.99 5.53 0.23
N ASP A 443 -13.44 6.64 0.80
CA ASP A 443 -14.52 7.51 0.31
C ASP A 443 -15.78 6.76 -0.18
N GLY A 444 -16.26 5.77 0.60
CA GLY A 444 -17.44 4.98 0.28
C GLY A 444 -17.23 3.88 -0.77
N ARG A 445 -15.98 3.60 -1.16
CA ARG A 445 -15.60 2.47 -2.03
C ARG A 445 -15.16 1.28 -1.20
N PRO A 446 -15.53 0.04 -1.56
CA PRO A 446 -15.22 -1.13 -0.75
C PRO A 446 -13.71 -1.42 -0.71
N GLU A 447 -13.26 -2.06 0.37
CA GLU A 447 -11.97 -2.76 0.39
C GLU A 447 -11.89 -3.77 -0.77
N VAL A 448 -10.75 -3.86 -1.45
CA VAL A 448 -10.52 -4.86 -2.51
C VAL A 448 -9.49 -5.88 -2.04
N VAL A 449 -9.82 -7.17 -2.17
CA VAL A 449 -8.96 -8.30 -1.83
C VAL A 449 -8.70 -9.14 -3.08
N ILE A 450 -7.46 -9.19 -3.52
CA ILE A 450 -7.01 -9.93 -4.71
C ILE A 450 -6.24 -11.18 -4.24
N SER A 451 -6.77 -12.36 -4.56
CA SER A 451 -6.21 -13.65 -4.13
C SER A 451 -5.58 -14.41 -5.31
N GLN A 452 -4.46 -15.09 -5.08
CA GLN A 452 -3.84 -16.01 -6.04
C GLN A 452 -3.47 -17.30 -5.32
N TYR A 453 -3.92 -18.43 -5.88
CA TYR A 453 -3.73 -19.74 -5.25
C TYR A 453 -2.73 -20.57 -6.04
N TRP A 454 -1.81 -21.23 -5.35
CA TRP A 454 -0.84 -22.10 -6.03
C TRP A 454 -1.49 -23.30 -6.71
N SER A 455 -2.64 -23.76 -6.19
CA SER A 455 -3.43 -24.84 -6.79
C SER A 455 -3.95 -24.51 -8.19
N ASP A 456 -4.08 -23.23 -8.53
CA ASP A 456 -4.63 -22.80 -9.82
C ASP A 456 -3.56 -22.76 -10.92
N LEU A 457 -2.28 -22.87 -10.56
CA LEU A 457 -1.16 -22.90 -11.51
C LEU A 457 -0.87 -24.34 -11.96
N LYS A 458 -0.39 -24.52 -13.20
CA LYS A 458 -0.03 -25.85 -13.72
C LYS A 458 1.17 -26.41 -12.95
N GLN A 459 0.96 -27.48 -12.19
CA GLN A 459 2.00 -28.13 -11.39
C GLN A 459 2.54 -29.38 -12.09
N GLU A 460 3.85 -29.46 -12.29
CA GLU A 460 4.48 -30.67 -12.81
C GLU A 460 4.93 -31.62 -11.68
N LYS A 461 5.31 -31.10 -10.50
CA LYS A 461 5.77 -31.87 -9.32
C LYS A 461 5.57 -31.10 -8.00
N PRO A 462 5.51 -31.79 -6.84
CA PRO A 462 5.63 -31.14 -5.53
C PRO A 462 6.93 -30.34 -5.44
N THR A 463 6.83 -29.09 -4.99
CA THR A 463 7.93 -28.14 -4.86
C THR A 463 7.86 -27.46 -3.50
N LEU A 464 8.99 -26.92 -3.05
CA LEU A 464 9.08 -26.03 -1.90
C LEU A 464 9.42 -24.59 -2.33
N THR A 465 9.55 -24.35 -3.63
CA THR A 465 9.74 -23.04 -4.23
C THR A 465 8.51 -22.70 -5.06
N PHE A 466 7.84 -21.62 -4.70
CA PHE A 466 6.55 -21.17 -5.23
C PHE A 466 6.74 -19.83 -5.92
N GLY A 467 6.59 -19.79 -7.24
CA GLY A 467 6.80 -18.59 -8.06
C GLY A 467 5.49 -18.03 -8.60
N PHE A 468 5.15 -16.81 -8.21
CA PHE A 468 4.05 -16.02 -8.75
C PHE A 468 4.60 -14.88 -9.59
N THR A 469 4.10 -14.74 -10.82
CA THR A 469 4.61 -13.77 -11.81
C THR A 469 3.64 -12.63 -12.13
N HIS A 470 2.41 -12.71 -11.63
CA HIS A 470 1.34 -11.75 -11.89
C HIS A 470 0.83 -11.15 -10.56
N VAL A 471 1.77 -10.66 -9.75
CA VAL A 471 1.44 -10.03 -8.46
C VAL A 471 1.16 -8.54 -8.69
N PRO A 472 -0.01 -8.02 -8.27
CA PRO A 472 -0.31 -6.59 -8.40
C PRO A 472 0.82 -5.75 -7.77
N PRO A 473 1.48 -4.87 -8.53
CA PRO A 473 2.56 -4.04 -7.99
C PRO A 473 2.00 -2.92 -7.10
N ILE A 474 2.84 -2.35 -6.23
CA ILE A 474 2.63 -1.17 -5.38
C ILE A 474 1.73 -1.41 -4.16
N PHE A 475 0.98 -2.50 -4.14
CA PHE A 475 0.16 -2.90 -3.00
C PHE A 475 0.90 -3.88 -2.10
N ASP A 476 0.52 -3.92 -0.82
CA ASP A 476 1.04 -4.92 0.11
C ASP A 476 0.41 -6.28 -0.20
N THR A 477 1.27 -7.23 -0.55
CA THR A 477 0.91 -8.62 -0.81
C THR A 477 1.39 -9.49 0.34
N THR A 478 0.45 -10.16 1.00
CA THR A 478 0.72 -11.16 2.03
C THR A 478 0.83 -12.55 1.40
N ILE A 479 1.93 -13.24 1.69
CA ILE A 479 2.13 -14.65 1.33
C ILE A 479 1.78 -15.50 2.54
N SER A 480 0.89 -16.46 2.33
CA SER A 480 0.46 -17.42 3.35
C SER A 480 0.91 -18.83 2.99
N ARG A 481 1.15 -19.66 4.01
CA ARG A 481 1.33 -21.11 3.88
C ARG A 481 0.00 -21.78 4.09
N SER A 482 -0.45 -22.54 3.10
CA SER A 482 -1.71 -23.26 3.15
C SER A 482 -1.48 -24.76 3.24
N PHE A 483 -2.21 -25.40 4.14
CA PHE A 483 -2.14 -26.83 4.40
C PHE A 483 -3.46 -27.45 3.96
N PRO A 484 -3.47 -28.36 2.96
CA PRO A 484 -4.68 -29.04 2.53
C PRO A 484 -5.29 -29.83 3.69
N ASN A 485 -6.61 -29.76 3.81
CA ASN A 485 -7.41 -30.53 4.76
C ASN A 485 -8.03 -31.75 4.06
N LYS A 486 -8.47 -32.74 4.84
CA LYS A 486 -9.02 -34.00 4.31
C LYS A 486 -10.37 -33.86 3.61
N ASP A 487 -11.10 -32.79 3.93
CA ASP A 487 -12.40 -32.42 3.35
C ASP A 487 -12.26 -31.63 2.04
N GLY A 488 -11.04 -31.35 1.58
CA GLY A 488 -10.76 -30.57 0.38
C GLY A 488 -10.59 -29.06 0.62
N GLY A 489 -10.75 -28.59 1.86
CA GLY A 489 -10.41 -27.21 2.26
C GLY A 489 -8.90 -27.02 2.48
N SER A 490 -8.50 -25.82 2.88
CA SER A 490 -7.13 -25.56 3.35
C SER A 490 -7.12 -24.72 4.63
N THR A 491 -6.12 -24.93 5.47
CA THR A 491 -5.83 -24.09 6.62
C THR A 491 -4.60 -23.26 6.32
N SER A 492 -4.74 -21.93 6.30
CA SER A 492 -3.66 -21.01 5.94
C SER A 492 -3.08 -20.29 7.16
N VAL A 493 -1.78 -20.05 7.13
CA VAL A 493 -1.05 -19.25 8.13
C VAL A 493 -0.25 -18.17 7.40
N PRO A 494 -0.40 -16.88 7.75
CA PRO A 494 0.36 -15.82 7.11
C PRO A 494 1.85 -15.99 7.38
N GLY A 495 2.65 -15.72 6.35
CA GLY A 495 4.11 -15.85 6.36
C GLY A 495 4.82 -14.50 6.39
N ALA A 496 4.67 -13.72 5.31
CA ALA A 496 5.29 -12.40 5.18
C ALA A 496 4.44 -11.49 4.28
N SER A 497 4.48 -10.18 4.55
CA SER A 497 3.84 -9.15 3.73
C SER A 497 4.90 -8.31 3.04
N VAL A 498 4.72 -8.07 1.74
CA VAL A 498 5.68 -7.33 0.91
C VAL A 498 4.98 -6.40 -0.06
N GLY A 499 5.42 -5.14 -0.10
CA GLY A 499 5.18 -4.26 -1.24
C GLY A 499 6.17 -4.53 -2.37
N LEU A 500 5.69 -4.52 -3.61
CA LEU A 500 6.49 -4.73 -4.83
C LEU A 500 6.51 -3.49 -5.71
N LEU A 501 7.62 -3.24 -6.41
CA LEU A 501 7.65 -2.29 -7.52
C LEU A 501 7.07 -2.88 -8.81
N PRO A 502 6.61 -2.03 -9.75
CA PRO A 502 6.27 -2.50 -11.09
C PRO A 502 7.46 -3.23 -11.75
N GLY A 503 7.25 -4.48 -12.16
CA GLY A 503 8.27 -5.34 -12.76
C GLY A 503 9.28 -5.98 -11.79
N GLU A 504 9.23 -5.69 -10.48
CA GLU A 504 10.12 -6.31 -9.48
C GLU A 504 9.73 -7.76 -9.22
N THR A 505 10.72 -8.66 -9.16
CA THR A 505 10.53 -10.00 -8.59
C THR A 505 11.31 -10.14 -7.29
N ARG A 506 10.63 -10.41 -6.18
CA ARG A 506 11.23 -10.58 -4.87
C ARG A 506 11.31 -12.06 -4.48
N ARG A 507 12.46 -12.49 -3.95
CA ARG A 507 12.64 -13.84 -3.39
C ARG A 507 12.54 -13.79 -1.87
N LEU A 508 11.75 -14.68 -1.29
CA LEU A 508 11.44 -14.70 0.14
C LEU A 508 11.64 -16.10 0.70
N ASP A 509 12.47 -16.23 1.70
CA ASP A 509 12.60 -17.45 2.48
C ASP A 509 11.74 -17.31 3.74
N LEU A 510 10.72 -18.15 3.87
CA LEU A 510 9.83 -18.11 5.03
C LEU A 510 10.36 -18.97 6.19
N GLY A 511 11.40 -19.79 5.99
CA GLY A 511 11.97 -20.66 7.02
C GLY A 511 11.03 -21.80 7.48
N PRO A 512 11.32 -22.48 8.61
CA PRO A 512 10.45 -23.51 9.19
C PRO A 512 9.26 -22.90 9.93
N LEU A 513 8.18 -23.68 10.12
CA LEU A 513 7.05 -23.23 10.92
C LEU A 513 7.45 -23.03 12.39
N THR A 514 7.04 -21.92 12.98
CA THR A 514 7.17 -21.72 14.42
C THR A 514 6.26 -22.67 15.19
N LYS A 515 6.53 -22.87 16.49
CA LYS A 515 5.70 -23.70 17.36
C LYS A 515 4.25 -23.19 17.40
N GLN A 516 4.06 -21.87 17.50
CA GLN A 516 2.76 -21.21 17.52
C GLN A 516 1.99 -21.42 16.21
N GLN A 517 2.66 -21.35 15.06
CA GLN A 517 2.02 -21.60 13.76
C GLN A 517 1.52 -23.06 13.66
N ARG A 518 2.30 -24.03 14.15
CA ARG A 518 1.89 -25.45 14.20
C ARG A 518 0.70 -25.67 15.13
N GLU A 519 0.71 -25.05 16.31
CA GLU A 519 -0.40 -25.13 17.26
C GLU A 519 -1.68 -24.50 16.68
N ARG A 520 -1.56 -23.38 15.95
CA ARG A 520 -2.68 -22.75 15.23
C ARG A 520 -3.29 -23.64 14.16
N ILE A 521 -2.45 -24.31 13.35
CA ILE A 521 -2.91 -25.24 12.31
C ILE A 521 -3.72 -26.38 12.95
N GLU A 522 -3.18 -26.99 14.00
CA GLU A 522 -3.83 -28.10 14.71
C GLU A 522 -5.12 -27.67 15.40
N GLY A 523 -5.12 -26.50 16.06
CA GLY A 523 -6.31 -25.94 16.71
C GLY A 523 -7.43 -25.65 15.72
N THR A 524 -7.10 -25.05 14.57
CA THR A 524 -8.06 -24.74 13.50
C THR A 524 -8.69 -26.02 12.94
N ARG A 525 -7.88 -27.06 12.71
CA ARG A 525 -8.39 -28.36 12.24
C ARG A 525 -9.32 -29.02 13.24
N LYS A 526 -8.97 -29.01 14.53
CA LYS A 526 -9.86 -29.55 15.58
C LYS A 526 -11.20 -28.83 15.63
N LEU A 527 -11.18 -27.50 15.47
CA LEU A 527 -12.41 -26.71 15.39
C LEU A 527 -13.25 -27.08 14.17
N MET A 528 -12.61 -27.24 13.00
CA MET A 528 -13.29 -27.66 11.77
C MET A 528 -13.87 -29.07 11.89
N GLU A 529 -13.13 -30.04 12.43
CA GLU A 529 -13.61 -31.40 12.70
C GLU A 529 -14.78 -31.42 13.70
N GLN A 530 -14.77 -30.54 14.70
CA GLN A 530 -15.89 -30.38 15.65
C GLN A 530 -17.13 -29.77 14.97
N ARG A 531 -16.95 -28.72 14.15
CA ARG A 531 -18.05 -28.09 13.39
C ARG A 531 -18.64 -29.05 12.36
N GLN A 532 -17.83 -29.86 11.69
CA GLN A 532 -18.29 -30.85 10.73
C GLN A 532 -19.11 -31.95 11.41
N LYS A 533 -18.69 -32.41 12.60
CA LYS A 533 -19.48 -33.35 13.42
C LYS A 533 -20.79 -32.74 13.93
N GLN A 534 -20.81 -31.43 14.20
CA GLN A 534 -22.03 -30.72 14.58
C GLN A 534 -22.97 -30.47 13.38
N ALA A 535 -22.43 -30.25 12.18
CA ALA A 535 -23.22 -30.04 10.96
C ALA A 535 -23.88 -31.32 10.40
N GLU A 536 -23.42 -32.50 10.82
CA GLU A 536 -24.04 -33.80 10.48
C GLU A 536 -25.23 -34.17 11.39
N GLU A 537 -25.50 -33.41 12.46
CA GLU A 537 -26.70 -33.55 13.29
C GLU A 537 -27.75 -32.49 12.90
N PRO A 538 -29.05 -32.84 12.81
CA PRO A 538 -30.07 -31.89 12.37
C PRO A 538 -30.24 -30.76 13.39
N ASN A 539 -30.07 -29.52 12.92
CA ASN A 539 -30.18 -28.27 13.68
C ASN A 539 -31.47 -28.21 14.51
N ASP A 540 -31.33 -28.22 15.82
CA ASP A 540 -32.28 -27.62 16.75
C ASP A 540 -31.71 -26.26 17.15
N GLU A 541 -32.33 -25.19 16.66
CA GLU A 541 -31.99 -23.82 17.01
C GLU A 541 -32.28 -23.60 18.50
N THR A 542 -31.26 -23.71 19.36
CA THR A 542 -31.15 -22.92 20.59
C THR A 542 -29.76 -23.03 21.22
N SER A 543 -29.04 -21.90 21.23
CA SER A 543 -28.03 -21.48 22.22
C SER A 543 -26.95 -22.50 22.63
N GLN A 544 -25.73 -22.36 22.09
CA GLN A 544 -24.52 -22.87 22.74
C GLN A 544 -23.59 -21.71 23.11
N ILE A 545 -23.54 -21.43 24.41
CA ILE A 545 -22.62 -20.49 25.06
C ILE A 545 -21.26 -21.20 25.17
N SER A 546 -20.18 -20.60 24.62
CA SER A 546 -18.80 -21.07 24.82
C SER A 546 -18.30 -20.75 26.24
N GLU A 547 -17.27 -21.44 26.73
CA GLU A 547 -16.69 -21.16 28.07
C GLU A 547 -15.76 -19.93 28.07
N PRO A 548 -15.62 -19.19 29.19
CA PRO A 548 -14.68 -18.07 29.32
C PRO A 548 -13.22 -18.51 29.17
N TRP A 549 -12.37 -17.67 28.58
CA TRP A 549 -10.95 -17.93 28.31
C TRP A 549 -10.04 -17.06 29.18
N LYS A 550 -8.75 -17.43 29.31
CA LYS A 550 -7.83 -16.85 30.30
C LYS A 550 -6.50 -16.41 29.71
N VAL A 551 -5.95 -15.31 30.21
CA VAL A 551 -4.59 -14.82 29.89
C VAL A 551 -3.77 -14.65 31.15
N ARG A 552 -2.56 -15.19 31.14
CA ARG A 552 -1.59 -15.06 32.23
C ARG A 552 -0.75 -13.80 32.06
N LEU A 553 -0.74 -12.92 33.04
CA LEU A 553 0.06 -11.70 33.08
C LEU A 553 1.19 -11.89 34.08
N LYS A 554 2.42 -11.53 33.72
CA LYS A 554 3.60 -11.66 34.59
C LYS A 554 4.51 -10.46 34.47
N ALA A 555 5.06 -9.97 35.59
CA ALA A 555 5.99 -8.85 35.60
C ALA A 555 7.39 -9.30 36.04
N ILE A 556 8.43 -8.88 35.29
CA ILE A 556 9.83 -9.18 35.59
C ILE A 556 10.69 -7.92 35.49
N ASP A 557 11.77 -7.89 36.27
CA ASP A 557 12.79 -6.87 36.21
C ASP A 557 13.61 -7.04 34.92
N GLN A 558 13.66 -6.00 34.08
CA GLN A 558 14.29 -6.08 32.75
C GLN A 558 15.79 -6.37 32.82
N ALA A 559 16.49 -5.92 33.87
CA ALA A 559 17.94 -6.08 33.99
C ALA A 559 18.35 -7.45 34.57
N THR A 560 17.57 -7.95 35.54
CA THR A 560 17.91 -9.17 36.29
C THR A 560 17.11 -10.39 35.85
N GLY A 561 15.96 -10.19 35.22
CA GLY A 561 14.98 -11.24 34.88
C GLY A 561 14.22 -11.79 36.10
N GLU A 562 14.43 -11.23 37.29
CA GLU A 562 13.75 -11.65 38.50
C GLU A 562 12.27 -11.24 38.48
N VAL A 563 11.43 -12.06 39.10
CA VAL A 563 9.98 -11.81 39.16
C VAL A 563 9.69 -10.65 40.11
N ILE A 564 8.86 -9.71 39.66
CA ILE A 564 8.42 -8.58 40.48
C ILE A 564 7.16 -8.99 41.24
N SER A 565 7.32 -9.31 42.53
CA SER A 565 6.19 -9.60 43.42
C SER A 565 5.30 -8.37 43.61
N ARG A 566 3.98 -8.56 43.72
CA ARG A 566 2.98 -7.49 43.97
C ARG A 566 2.86 -6.45 42.85
N ALA A 567 3.24 -6.79 41.61
CA ALA A 567 2.86 -5.99 40.45
C ALA A 567 1.33 -5.89 40.33
N LYS A 568 0.85 -4.72 39.91
CA LYS A 568 -0.56 -4.47 39.61
C LYS A 568 -0.75 -4.49 38.10
N PHE A 569 -1.77 -5.19 37.66
CA PHE A 569 -2.16 -5.26 36.25
C PHE A 569 -3.51 -4.61 36.06
N GLU A 570 -3.68 -3.92 34.95
CA GLU A 570 -4.95 -3.34 34.54
C GLU A 570 -5.29 -3.90 33.16
N VAL A 571 -6.53 -4.38 33.02
CA VAL A 571 -7.06 -4.93 31.78
C VAL A 571 -8.27 -4.11 31.37
N GLU A 572 -8.16 -3.46 30.22
CA GLU A 572 -9.24 -2.71 29.60
C GLU A 572 -9.69 -3.41 28.31
N GLN A 573 -11.00 -3.57 28.16
CA GLN A 573 -11.67 -4.27 27.07
C GLN A 573 -12.68 -3.32 26.41
N LEU A 574 -12.51 -3.08 25.11
CA LEU A 574 -13.35 -2.17 24.32
C LEU A 574 -14.11 -2.95 23.25
N TYR A 575 -15.35 -2.51 22.92
CA TYR A 575 -16.23 -3.11 21.91
C TYR A 575 -16.87 -2.03 20.98
N GLU A 576 -17.01 -2.30 19.69
CA GLU A 576 -17.42 -1.36 18.62
C GLU A 576 -18.93 -1.04 18.65
N GLU A 577 -19.78 -2.00 19.06
CA GLU A 577 -21.22 -1.82 19.26
C GLU A 577 -21.58 -1.74 20.78
N SER A 578 -21.67 -0.52 21.33
CA SER A 578 -22.33 -0.10 22.60
C SER A 578 -21.68 -0.37 23.98
N GLU A 579 -21.93 0.58 24.92
CA GLU A 579 -21.92 0.67 26.42
C GLU A 579 -21.22 -0.38 27.34
N LYS A 580 -20.45 -1.35 26.85
CA LYS A 580 -19.89 -2.48 27.63
C LYS A 580 -18.37 -2.45 27.82
N ASN A 581 -17.73 -1.29 27.68
CA ASN A 581 -16.30 -1.18 27.98
C ASN A 581 -16.05 -1.53 29.45
N THR A 582 -15.11 -2.45 29.71
CA THR A 582 -14.75 -2.84 31.07
C THR A 582 -13.29 -2.51 31.34
N ARG A 583 -13.01 -1.99 32.53
CA ARG A 583 -11.68 -1.79 33.07
C ARG A 583 -11.60 -2.51 34.41
N THR A 584 -10.68 -3.45 34.54
CA THR A 584 -10.55 -4.28 35.74
C THR A 584 -9.11 -4.27 36.24
N ASP A 585 -8.95 -3.98 37.52
CA ASP A 585 -7.65 -3.95 38.20
C ASP A 585 -7.40 -5.26 38.93
N TYR A 586 -6.18 -5.76 38.78
CA TYR A 586 -5.71 -6.99 39.39
C TYR A 586 -4.40 -6.75 40.14
N SER A 587 -4.16 -7.53 41.18
CA SER A 587 -2.91 -7.50 41.95
C SER A 587 -2.30 -8.90 41.96
N ALA A 588 -1.04 -9.00 41.56
CA ALA A 588 -0.30 -10.27 41.57
C ALA A 588 -0.13 -10.81 42.99
N GLU A 589 -0.19 -12.13 43.15
CA GLU A 589 0.21 -12.80 44.39
C GLU A 589 1.75 -12.82 44.52
N ASP A 590 2.29 -13.48 45.55
CA ASP A 590 3.74 -13.52 45.83
C ASP A 590 4.57 -14.20 44.71
N ASP A 591 3.92 -14.86 43.74
CA ASP A 591 4.56 -15.47 42.56
C ASP A 591 4.68 -14.52 41.35
N GLY A 592 4.22 -13.27 41.48
CA GLY A 592 4.34 -12.20 40.47
C GLY A 592 3.61 -12.46 39.15
N ALA A 593 2.63 -13.37 39.16
CA ALA A 593 1.76 -13.64 38.02
C ALA A 593 0.28 -13.46 38.42
N PHE A 594 -0.55 -13.14 37.43
CA PHE A 594 -1.99 -13.04 37.56
C PHE A 594 -2.67 -13.69 36.36
N VAL A 595 -3.90 -14.18 36.49
CA VAL A 595 -4.66 -14.75 35.38
C VAL A 595 -5.94 -13.95 35.18
N ALA A 596 -5.97 -13.15 34.12
CA ALA A 596 -7.15 -12.39 33.71
C ALA A 596 -8.13 -13.32 32.98
N GLU A 597 -9.41 -13.26 33.36
CA GLU A 597 -10.49 -14.01 32.73
C GLU A 597 -11.28 -13.08 31.79
N PHE A 598 -11.55 -13.57 30.59
CA PHE A 598 -12.27 -12.83 29.55
C PHE A 598 -13.61 -13.52 29.28
N GLU A 599 -14.64 -12.72 29.04
CA GLU A 599 -15.95 -13.21 28.62
C GLU A 599 -15.84 -13.91 27.24
N THR A 600 -16.88 -14.62 26.84
CA THR A 600 -16.89 -15.55 25.71
C THR A 600 -16.63 -14.91 24.34
N ARG A 601 -16.67 -13.57 24.27
CA ARG A 601 -16.36 -12.75 23.09
C ARG A 601 -14.98 -12.12 23.28
N THR A 602 -14.13 -12.20 22.26
CA THR A 602 -12.84 -11.48 22.23
C THR A 602 -13.11 -9.97 22.16
N PRO A 603 -12.46 -9.15 22.99
CA PRO A 603 -12.59 -7.69 22.89
C PRO A 603 -12.03 -7.18 21.56
N ASP A 604 -12.71 -6.18 21.03
CA ASP A 604 -12.38 -5.51 19.77
C ASP A 604 -11.04 -4.80 19.87
N VAL A 605 -10.79 -4.18 21.03
CA VAL A 605 -9.46 -3.73 21.46
C VAL A 605 -9.25 -4.13 22.91
N CYS A 606 -8.08 -4.72 23.21
CA CYS A 606 -7.63 -4.99 24.57
C CYS A 606 -6.39 -4.16 24.90
N VAL A 607 -6.43 -3.52 26.04
CA VAL A 607 -5.33 -2.72 26.57
C VAL A 607 -4.87 -3.35 27.88
N LEU A 608 -3.58 -3.67 27.96
CA LEU A 608 -2.97 -4.23 29.16
C LEU A 608 -1.92 -3.27 29.71
N SER A 609 -2.01 -2.95 30.99
CA SER A 609 -1.03 -2.12 31.69
C SER A 609 -0.47 -2.84 32.91
N CYS A 610 0.79 -2.57 33.24
CA CYS A 610 1.44 -3.08 34.43
C CYS A 610 2.16 -1.97 35.20
N ARG A 611 1.97 -1.94 36.51
CA ARG A 611 2.63 -1.02 37.45
C ARG A 611 3.24 -1.81 38.61
N ALA A 612 4.45 -1.44 39.00
CA ALA A 612 5.11 -1.97 40.18
C ALA A 612 5.89 -0.86 40.89
N GLU A 613 6.00 -0.97 42.22
CA GLU A 613 6.67 0.04 43.03
C GLU A 613 8.17 0.16 42.63
N GLY A 614 8.60 1.38 42.28
CA GLY A 614 9.97 1.67 41.87
C GLY A 614 10.34 1.23 40.44
N TYR A 615 9.36 0.87 39.61
CA TYR A 615 9.54 0.50 38.21
C TYR A 615 8.73 1.42 37.30
N THR A 616 9.23 1.68 36.10
CA THR A 616 8.49 2.44 35.08
C THR A 616 7.25 1.65 34.63
N PRO A 617 6.05 2.29 34.56
CA PRO A 617 4.85 1.65 34.05
C PRO A 617 5.00 1.21 32.59
N VAL A 618 4.47 0.03 32.29
CA VAL A 618 4.47 -0.54 30.93
C VAL A 618 3.03 -0.68 30.46
N HIS A 619 2.79 -0.35 29.19
CA HIS A 619 1.49 -0.46 28.55
C HIS A 619 1.61 -1.16 27.19
N GLY A 620 0.59 -1.95 26.83
CA GLY A 620 0.47 -2.50 25.49
C GLY A 620 -0.98 -2.56 25.01
N ARG A 621 -1.14 -2.52 23.68
CA ARG A 621 -2.44 -2.50 23.01
C ARG A 621 -2.52 -3.63 21.99
N TRP A 622 -3.60 -4.40 22.04
CA TRP A 622 -3.97 -5.45 21.11
C TRP A 622 -5.29 -5.09 20.45
N ILE A 623 -5.32 -5.16 19.13
CA ILE A 623 -6.52 -4.96 18.32
C ILE A 623 -6.94 -6.34 17.83
N SER A 624 -8.23 -6.65 17.90
CA SER A 624 -8.76 -7.91 17.40
C SER A 624 -8.40 -8.07 15.92
N PRO A 625 -7.96 -9.26 15.48
CA PRO A 625 -7.78 -9.56 14.06
C PRO A 625 -9.05 -9.41 13.22
N GLU A 626 -10.22 -9.35 13.87
CA GLU A 626 -11.52 -9.10 13.22
C GLU A 626 -11.71 -7.62 12.83
N LEU A 627 -10.93 -6.70 13.41
CA LEU A 627 -11.03 -5.24 13.22
C LEU A 627 -9.85 -4.60 12.52
N SER A 628 -8.69 -5.26 12.49
CA SER A 628 -7.49 -4.75 11.85
C SER A 628 -6.58 -5.89 11.38
N GLU A 629 -5.96 -5.73 10.22
CA GLU A 629 -4.97 -6.68 9.69
C GLU A 629 -3.64 -6.70 10.46
N GLU A 630 -3.30 -5.62 11.16
CA GLU A 630 -2.21 -5.58 12.14
C GLU A 630 -2.67 -6.09 13.52
N GLY A 631 -3.95 -6.45 13.64
CA GLY A 631 -4.56 -7.02 14.82
C GLY A 631 -3.96 -8.39 15.12
N GLU A 632 -3.54 -8.59 16.36
CA GLU A 632 -3.02 -9.87 16.83
C GLU A 632 -3.88 -10.34 18.00
N PRO A 633 -4.20 -11.64 18.08
CA PRO A 633 -4.91 -12.15 19.24
C PRO A 633 -4.09 -11.93 20.50
N LEU A 634 -4.78 -11.65 21.61
CA LEU A 634 -4.14 -11.55 22.91
C LEU A 634 -3.45 -12.90 23.23
N PRO A 635 -2.15 -12.92 23.55
CA PRO A 635 -1.44 -14.18 23.79
C PRO A 635 -1.89 -14.83 25.10
N GLU A 636 -1.69 -16.14 25.25
CA GLU A 636 -2.02 -16.86 26.49
C GLU A 636 -1.20 -16.39 27.69
N GLU A 637 -0.01 -15.84 27.46
CA GLU A 637 0.85 -15.21 28.47
C GLU A 637 1.46 -13.90 27.95
N VAL A 638 1.39 -12.84 28.77
CA VAL A 638 2.06 -11.54 28.53
C VAL A 638 3.06 -11.30 29.65
N ILE A 639 4.33 -11.08 29.27
CA ILE A 639 5.43 -10.79 30.19
C ILE A 639 5.81 -9.31 30.07
N PHE A 640 5.62 -8.56 31.13
CA PHE A 640 6.02 -7.15 31.24
C PHE A 640 7.47 -7.06 31.71
N HIS A 641 8.36 -6.65 30.81
CA HIS A 641 9.74 -6.30 31.13
C HIS A 641 9.78 -4.88 31.68
N MET A 642 9.98 -4.73 32.98
CA MET A 642 9.92 -3.43 33.64
C MET A 642 11.33 -2.93 33.97
N GLU A 643 11.65 -1.72 33.51
CA GLU A 643 12.87 -1.04 33.92
C GLU A 643 12.71 -0.34 35.27
N LYS A 644 13.81 -0.13 35.98
CA LYS A 644 13.81 0.70 37.18
C LYS A 644 13.62 2.15 36.77
N GLY A 645 12.61 2.79 37.34
CA GLY A 645 12.36 4.18 37.03
C GLY A 645 13.35 5.11 37.73
N VAL A 646 13.59 6.25 37.10
CA VAL A 646 14.41 7.33 37.63
C VAL A 646 13.56 8.34 38.38
N THR A 647 14.20 9.03 39.33
CA THR A 647 13.56 10.14 40.03
C THR A 647 13.70 11.43 39.25
N VAL A 648 12.58 12.04 38.92
CA VAL A 648 12.47 13.35 38.30
C VAL A 648 11.57 14.25 39.15
N GLY A 649 11.64 15.55 38.94
CA GLY A 649 10.79 16.48 39.67
C GLY A 649 11.09 17.93 39.34
N GLY A 650 10.46 18.82 40.09
CA GLY A 650 10.60 20.25 39.92
C GLY A 650 10.02 21.03 41.09
N ILE A 651 9.96 22.34 40.91
CA ILE A 651 9.48 23.32 41.89
C ILE A 651 8.39 24.15 41.22
N VAL A 652 7.25 24.29 41.88
CA VAL A 652 6.17 25.18 41.47
C VAL A 652 6.21 26.41 42.36
N LEU A 653 6.37 27.57 41.74
CA LEU A 653 6.39 28.88 42.39
C LEU A 653 5.24 29.73 41.87
N ASN A 654 4.79 30.72 42.63
CA ASN A 654 3.87 31.74 42.14
C ASN A 654 4.64 32.87 41.44
N GLU A 655 3.92 33.87 40.93
CA GLU A 655 4.49 35.07 40.31
C GLU A 655 5.41 35.88 41.25
N ASP A 656 5.27 35.71 42.56
CA ASP A 656 6.06 36.37 43.61
C ASP A 656 7.30 35.54 44.04
N GLU A 657 7.62 34.44 43.33
CA GLU A 657 8.67 33.45 43.65
C GLU A 657 8.44 32.67 44.97
N GLU A 658 7.23 32.69 45.49
CA GLU A 658 6.87 31.93 46.68
C GLU A 658 6.45 30.50 46.29
N PRO A 659 6.85 29.48 47.05
CA PRO A 659 6.41 28.11 46.80
C PRO A 659 4.89 27.94 46.82
N VAL A 660 4.35 27.20 45.85
CA VAL A 660 2.93 26.86 45.82
C VAL A 660 2.76 25.42 46.29
N ALA A 661 2.28 25.26 47.51
CA ALA A 661 1.94 23.97 48.10
C ALA A 661 0.57 23.48 47.62
N GLY A 662 0.39 22.17 47.46
CA GLY A 662 -0.90 21.61 47.05
C GLY A 662 -1.23 21.70 45.56
N ALA A 663 -0.29 22.16 44.72
CA ALA A 663 -0.45 22.19 43.28
C ALA A 663 -0.39 20.77 42.72
N LYS A 664 -1.37 20.43 41.88
CA LYS A 664 -1.48 19.16 41.16
C LYS A 664 -0.69 19.23 39.87
N VAL A 665 0.45 18.56 39.86
CA VAL A 665 1.31 18.39 38.69
C VAL A 665 0.92 17.10 37.98
N LEU A 666 0.29 17.23 36.82
CA LEU A 666 0.02 16.11 35.92
C LEU A 666 1.25 15.90 35.03
N PHE A 667 1.92 14.77 35.19
CA PHE A 667 3.13 14.45 34.44
C PHE A 667 2.90 13.22 33.57
N SER A 668 3.37 13.30 32.32
CA SER A 668 3.46 12.18 31.38
C SER A 668 4.88 12.05 30.87
N ALA A 669 5.36 10.81 30.72
CA ALA A 669 6.61 10.53 30.05
C ALA A 669 6.54 9.18 29.33
N SER A 670 7.20 9.10 28.17
CA SER A 670 7.28 7.88 27.37
C SER A 670 8.66 7.69 26.74
N ASN A 671 8.96 6.43 26.41
CA ASN A 671 10.10 6.04 25.60
C ASN A 671 9.62 5.33 24.32
N TYR A 672 9.33 6.08 23.25
CA TYR A 672 8.78 5.54 22.00
C TYR A 672 9.85 4.99 21.03
N ASP A 673 11.14 5.08 21.35
CA ASP A 673 12.23 4.48 20.57
C ASP A 673 12.34 2.96 20.82
N VAL A 674 11.27 2.20 20.55
CA VAL A 674 11.24 0.73 20.65
C VAL A 674 11.51 0.06 19.30
N ALA A 675 11.98 -1.19 19.31
CA ALA A 675 12.29 -1.95 18.10
C ALA A 675 11.01 -2.28 17.31
N PRO A 676 11.08 -2.46 15.97
CA PRO A 676 9.92 -2.82 15.16
C PRO A 676 9.20 -4.08 15.68
N GLY A 677 7.90 -3.98 15.97
CA GLY A 677 7.06 -5.08 16.47
C GLY A 677 6.89 -5.15 18.00
N GLU A 678 7.56 -4.31 18.79
CA GLU A 678 7.33 -4.26 20.24
C GLU A 678 6.03 -3.50 20.59
N LYS A 679 5.07 -4.21 21.17
CA LYS A 679 3.77 -3.66 21.60
C LYS A 679 3.78 -3.09 23.01
N LEU A 680 4.76 -3.45 23.82
CA LEU A 680 4.90 -3.02 25.21
C LEU A 680 5.82 -1.79 25.25
N VAL A 681 5.28 -0.65 25.68
CA VAL A 681 6.00 0.62 25.76
C VAL A 681 6.09 1.07 27.22
N GLN A 682 7.27 1.55 27.62
CA GLN A 682 7.47 2.22 28.91
C GLN A 682 6.82 3.61 28.84
N THR A 683 5.66 3.77 29.46
CA THR A 683 4.88 5.02 29.37
C THR A 683 3.89 5.16 30.52
N PHE A 684 3.67 6.39 30.94
CA PHE A 684 2.53 6.78 31.76
C PHE A 684 2.00 8.15 31.31
N SER A 685 0.71 8.38 31.54
CA SER A 685 0.02 9.56 31.04
C SER A 685 -0.78 10.23 32.15
N LYS A 686 -0.47 11.51 32.39
CA LYS A 686 -1.17 12.41 33.31
C LYS A 686 -1.25 11.87 34.74
N ASP A 687 -0.19 11.23 35.22
CA ASP A 687 -0.11 10.85 36.63
C ASP A 687 -0.04 12.12 37.48
N GLU A 688 -0.84 12.17 38.56
CA GLU A 688 -0.95 13.33 39.44
C GLU A 688 0.06 13.26 40.58
N PHE A 689 0.83 14.34 40.72
CA PHE A 689 1.74 14.58 41.84
C PHE A 689 1.32 15.87 42.55
N VAL A 690 1.47 15.93 43.86
CA VAL A 690 1.10 17.11 44.64
C VAL A 690 2.36 17.77 45.18
N THR A 691 2.47 19.08 45.04
CA THR A 691 3.61 19.83 45.60
C THR A 691 3.56 19.90 47.12
N ASP A 692 4.73 19.80 47.75
CA ASP A 692 4.90 19.97 49.20
C ASP A 692 4.92 21.46 49.63
N GLU A 693 5.20 21.73 50.91
CA GLU A 693 5.29 23.09 51.47
C GLU A 693 6.37 23.96 50.79
N ASP A 694 7.39 23.33 50.21
CA ASP A 694 8.47 23.99 49.45
C ASP A 694 8.15 24.05 47.94
N GLY A 695 6.91 23.74 47.54
CA GLY A 695 6.45 23.74 46.16
C GLY A 695 7.05 22.62 45.32
N ARG A 696 7.70 21.63 45.94
CA ARG A 696 8.42 20.57 45.24
C ARG A 696 7.50 19.39 44.95
N TRP A 697 7.68 18.82 43.77
CA TRP A 697 7.04 17.57 43.38
C TRP A 697 8.09 16.62 42.83
N SER A 698 7.83 15.31 42.95
CA SER A 698 8.73 14.28 42.43
C SER A 698 7.97 13.06 41.94
N CYS A 699 8.44 12.50 40.84
CA CYS A 699 8.06 11.19 40.31
C CYS A 699 9.28 10.26 40.40
N ASN A 700 9.14 9.08 41.00
CA ASN A 700 10.24 8.12 41.17
C ASN A 700 10.21 6.93 40.19
N TYR A 701 9.36 7.01 39.17
CA TYR A 701 9.16 5.92 38.21
C TYR A 701 9.20 6.40 36.75
N ALA A 702 9.86 7.54 36.47
CA ALA A 702 10.01 8.00 35.10
C ALA A 702 10.98 7.11 34.31
N PRO A 703 10.81 6.92 32.99
CA PRO A 703 11.78 6.18 32.19
C PRO A 703 13.13 6.91 32.14
N GLU A 704 14.23 6.15 32.05
CA GLU A 704 15.58 6.74 31.94
C GLU A 704 15.72 7.54 30.63
N GLN A 705 15.22 6.99 29.52
CA GLN A 705 15.11 7.69 28.25
C GLN A 705 13.70 8.26 28.09
N MET A 706 13.58 9.58 28.07
CA MET A 706 12.31 10.28 27.89
C MET A 706 12.29 10.94 26.51
N THR A 707 11.64 10.29 25.54
CA THR A 707 11.51 10.81 24.17
C THR A 707 10.40 11.85 24.06
N GLU A 708 9.32 11.66 24.83
CA GLU A 708 8.25 12.64 24.98
C GLU A 708 7.93 12.87 26.46
N THR A 709 7.68 14.13 26.80
CA THR A 709 7.41 14.58 28.17
C THR A 709 6.39 15.71 28.16
N LEU A 710 5.36 15.59 28.99
CA LEU A 710 4.32 16.60 29.16
C LEU A 710 4.13 16.89 30.65
N ILE A 711 4.07 18.17 31.01
CA ILE A 711 3.71 18.62 32.37
C ILE A 711 2.61 19.67 32.26
N THR A 712 1.55 19.45 33.03
CA THR A 712 0.48 20.42 33.28
C THR A 712 0.40 20.63 34.78
N VAL A 713 0.25 21.88 35.23
CA VAL A 713 0.14 22.18 36.67
C VAL A 713 -1.18 22.88 36.95
N ASN A 714 -1.95 22.33 37.90
CA ASN A 714 -3.26 22.80 38.29
C ASN A 714 -3.28 23.16 39.78
N HIS A 715 -3.94 24.27 40.14
CA HIS A 715 -4.15 24.65 41.53
C HIS A 715 -5.51 25.38 41.67
N GLU A 716 -6.14 25.34 42.84
CA GLU A 716 -7.45 25.99 43.08
C GLU A 716 -7.34 27.53 43.07
N ASP A 717 -6.33 28.07 43.76
CA ASP A 717 -6.09 29.52 43.85
C ASP A 717 -5.20 30.13 42.75
N TYR A 718 -4.62 29.30 41.86
CA TYR A 718 -3.68 29.75 40.84
C TYR A 718 -4.00 29.12 39.47
N SER A 719 -3.47 29.72 38.42
CA SER A 719 -3.79 29.43 37.03
C SER A 719 -3.57 27.98 36.62
N VAL A 720 -4.50 27.41 35.86
CA VAL A 720 -4.26 26.21 35.05
C VAL A 720 -3.54 26.63 33.76
N ASP A 721 -2.35 26.10 33.51
CA ASP A 721 -1.67 26.22 32.21
C ASP A 721 -1.75 24.89 31.48
N ASP A 722 -2.67 24.80 30.51
CA ASP A 722 -2.86 23.62 29.65
C ASP A 722 -2.05 23.70 28.33
N THR A 723 -1.10 24.62 28.26
CA THR A 723 -0.32 24.82 27.03
C THR A 723 0.83 23.82 26.95
N ASN A 724 0.78 22.94 25.95
CA ASN A 724 1.79 21.90 25.72
C ASN A 724 3.13 22.51 25.23
N TYR A 725 4.04 22.80 26.15
CA TYR A 725 5.41 23.19 25.85
C TYR A 725 6.33 21.98 25.96
N GLY A 726 6.70 21.39 24.81
CA GLY A 726 7.59 20.22 24.77
C GLY A 726 8.85 20.39 25.63
N ILE A 727 8.94 19.62 26.72
CA ILE A 727 10.00 19.71 27.74
C ILE A 727 11.28 18.98 27.29
N GLY A 728 11.30 18.44 26.07
CA GLY A 728 12.39 17.62 25.54
C GLY A 728 13.80 18.25 25.63
N LYS A 729 13.92 19.59 25.70
CA LYS A 729 15.21 20.30 25.89
C LYS A 729 15.64 20.51 27.35
N ARG A 730 14.78 20.19 28.33
CA ARG A 730 15.00 20.44 29.76
C ARG A 730 14.82 19.17 30.61
N VAL A 731 14.95 17.99 30.00
CA VAL A 731 14.92 16.69 30.66
C VAL A 731 16.00 16.59 31.74
N ASP A 732 17.17 17.18 31.52
CA ASP A 732 18.25 17.22 32.52
C ASP A 732 17.85 17.99 33.79
N GLU A 733 17.08 19.07 33.65
CA GLU A 733 16.55 19.85 34.77
C GLU A 733 15.49 19.08 35.55
N LEU A 734 14.69 18.25 34.86
CA LEU A 734 13.76 17.31 35.50
C LEU A 734 14.49 16.22 36.28
N LYS A 735 15.49 15.57 35.68
CA LYS A 735 16.31 14.53 36.34
C LYS A 735 17.09 15.08 37.53
N SER A 736 17.54 16.33 37.47
CA SER A 736 18.19 17.02 38.58
C SER A 736 17.23 17.66 39.59
N GLN A 737 15.91 17.59 39.35
CA GLN A 737 14.85 18.17 40.20
C GLN A 737 14.98 19.69 40.38
N GLN A 738 15.45 20.37 39.34
CA GLN A 738 15.70 21.82 39.29
C GLN A 738 14.74 22.56 38.36
N LEU A 739 13.86 21.86 37.65
CA LEU A 739 12.86 22.50 36.78
C LEU A 739 11.93 23.40 37.62
N VAL A 740 11.91 24.70 37.33
CA VAL A 740 10.99 25.65 37.97
C VAL A 740 9.81 25.94 37.04
N TYR A 741 8.60 25.86 37.57
CA TYR A 741 7.33 26.14 36.91
C TYR A 741 6.61 27.27 37.66
N TYR A 742 6.17 28.32 36.96
CA TYR A 742 5.50 29.46 37.58
C TYR A 742 3.98 29.40 37.37
N LEU A 743 3.20 29.44 38.46
CA LEU A 743 1.76 29.66 38.46
C LEU A 743 1.44 31.13 38.70
N ARG A 744 0.27 31.59 38.22
CA ARG A 744 -0.16 32.98 38.34
C ARG A 744 -1.56 33.08 38.94
N ARG A 745 -1.88 34.12 39.71
CA ARG A 745 -3.26 34.28 40.23
C ARG A 745 -4.26 34.61 39.10
N PRO A 746 -5.51 34.10 39.16
CA PRO A 746 -6.55 34.41 38.18
C PRO A 746 -6.99 35.88 38.18
N ARG A 747 -7.38 36.41 37.01
CA ARG A 747 -7.90 37.78 36.86
C ARG A 747 -9.44 37.81 36.86
N THR A 748 -10.03 38.88 37.39
CA THR A 748 -11.44 39.20 37.18
C THR A 748 -11.56 40.31 36.15
N VAL A 749 -12.34 40.08 35.10
CA VAL A 749 -12.65 41.07 34.06
C VAL A 749 -14.16 41.30 34.05
N TYR A 750 -14.57 42.55 34.09
CA TYR A 750 -15.97 42.94 33.97
C TYR A 750 -16.09 44.12 33.03
N GLY A 751 -17.28 44.35 32.48
CA GLY A 751 -17.50 45.50 31.61
C GLY A 751 -18.87 45.49 30.96
N GLN A 752 -19.01 46.33 29.96
CA GLN A 752 -20.24 46.51 29.21
C GLN A 752 -19.98 46.37 27.70
N VAL A 753 -20.89 45.73 26.99
CA VAL A 753 -20.91 45.65 25.53
C VAL A 753 -22.00 46.60 25.02
N THR A 754 -21.61 47.56 24.21
CA THR A 754 -22.54 48.54 23.60
C THR A 754 -22.37 48.59 22.08
N ASP A 755 -23.32 49.19 21.38
CA ASP A 755 -23.16 49.58 19.99
C ASP A 755 -22.42 50.94 19.86
N LEU A 756 -22.29 51.44 18.62
CA LEU A 756 -21.63 52.72 18.33
C LEU A 756 -22.37 53.95 18.90
N ASP A 757 -23.68 53.84 19.14
CA ASP A 757 -24.51 54.89 19.73
C ASP A 757 -24.49 54.84 21.27
N GLY A 758 -23.86 53.82 21.85
CA GLY A 758 -23.72 53.61 23.28
C GLY A 758 -24.89 52.85 23.91
N GLU A 759 -25.79 52.28 23.09
CA GLU A 759 -26.89 51.47 23.59
C GLU A 759 -26.38 50.07 24.00
N PRO A 760 -26.85 49.52 25.13
CA PRO A 760 -26.39 48.24 25.63
C PRO A 760 -26.81 47.07 24.73
N ILE A 761 -25.90 46.13 24.47
CA ILE A 761 -26.16 44.93 23.67
C ILE A 761 -26.41 43.74 24.60
N GLU A 762 -27.67 43.34 24.72
CA GLU A 762 -28.08 42.15 25.49
C GLU A 762 -27.70 40.84 24.79
N SER A 763 -27.36 39.80 25.57
CA SER A 763 -27.08 38.44 25.08
C SER A 763 -25.96 38.36 24.03
N ALA A 764 -24.99 39.28 24.05
CA ALA A 764 -23.74 39.12 23.32
C ALA A 764 -22.97 37.97 23.96
N LEU A 765 -22.48 37.04 23.14
CA LEU A 765 -21.69 35.91 23.58
C LEU A 765 -20.26 36.38 23.84
N ILE A 766 -19.73 36.03 25.01
CA ILE A 766 -18.34 36.33 25.39
C ILE A 766 -17.62 35.01 25.55
N THR A 767 -16.55 34.84 24.77
CA THR A 767 -15.70 33.65 24.78
C THR A 767 -14.31 34.02 25.27
N VAL A 768 -13.69 33.08 25.99
CA VAL A 768 -12.43 33.25 26.69
C VAL A 768 -11.49 32.17 26.15
N GLY A 769 -10.39 32.55 25.46
CA GLY A 769 -9.35 31.60 25.04
C GLY A 769 -8.94 31.65 23.56
N VAL A 770 -7.93 30.83 23.23
CA VAL A 770 -7.35 30.69 21.88
C VAL A 770 -8.11 29.67 21.03
N TYR A 771 -8.63 28.61 21.65
CA TYR A 771 -9.40 27.54 21.03
C TYR A 771 -10.61 27.26 21.90
N PRO A 772 -11.76 27.91 21.69
CA PRO A 772 -12.96 27.57 22.44
C PRO A 772 -13.38 26.13 22.11
N GLU A 773 -13.16 25.21 23.04
CA GLU A 773 -13.65 23.83 22.97
C GLU A 773 -15.10 23.75 23.43
N GLN A 774 -15.75 22.60 23.19
CA GLN A 774 -17.19 22.42 23.45
C GLN A 774 -17.56 22.63 24.94
N ASP A 775 -16.60 22.44 25.84
CA ASP A 775 -16.76 22.53 27.29
C ASP A 775 -16.23 23.84 27.89
N ASP A 776 -15.71 24.76 27.08
CA ASP A 776 -15.18 26.02 27.59
C ASP A 776 -16.28 26.95 28.12
N PRO A 777 -16.04 27.66 29.23
CA PRO A 777 -17.03 28.54 29.82
C PRO A 777 -17.33 29.71 28.88
N THR A 778 -18.58 29.82 28.47
CA THR A 778 -19.10 30.96 27.70
C THR A 778 -20.02 31.82 28.56
N PHE A 779 -19.91 33.13 28.40
CA PHE A 779 -20.68 34.11 29.16
C PHE A 779 -21.58 34.91 28.23
N ARG A 780 -22.64 35.50 28.79
CA ARG A 780 -23.54 36.39 28.04
C ARG A 780 -23.74 37.69 28.79
N THR A 781 -23.83 38.76 28.02
CA THR A 781 -24.24 40.05 28.59
C THR A 781 -25.70 40.03 29.03
N ASP A 782 -25.98 40.72 30.13
CA ASP A 782 -27.34 40.94 30.61
C ASP A 782 -28.11 41.99 29.78
N ALA A 783 -29.33 42.35 30.20
CA ALA A 783 -30.17 43.36 29.54
C ALA A 783 -29.57 44.78 29.56
N GLN A 784 -28.55 45.03 30.38
CA GLN A 784 -27.79 46.28 30.42
C GLN A 784 -26.47 46.15 29.64
N GLY A 785 -26.25 45.06 28.92
CA GLY A 785 -25.01 44.81 28.20
C GLY A 785 -23.84 44.47 29.11
N CYS A 786 -24.05 44.29 30.41
CA CYS A 786 -23.00 44.08 31.39
C CYS A 786 -22.58 42.61 31.46
N TYR A 787 -21.31 42.38 31.74
CA TYR A 787 -20.74 41.06 31.98
C TYR A 787 -19.68 41.12 33.07
N SER A 788 -19.48 39.99 33.76
CA SER A 788 -18.41 39.80 34.74
C SER A 788 -17.93 38.37 34.62
N ILE A 789 -16.63 38.19 34.47
CA ILE A 789 -15.98 36.91 34.35
C ILE A 789 -14.89 36.87 35.42
N GLU A 790 -15.05 35.94 36.34
CA GLU A 790 -14.07 35.62 37.36
C GLU A 790 -13.20 34.46 36.86
N GLY A 791 -11.91 34.44 37.21
CA GLY A 791 -11.07 33.29 36.88
C GLY A 791 -10.39 33.31 35.51
N ILE A 792 -10.23 34.48 34.86
CA ILE A 792 -9.65 34.55 33.51
C ILE A 792 -8.13 34.36 33.55
N LEU A 793 -7.66 33.44 32.70
CA LEU A 793 -6.26 33.00 32.59
C LEU A 793 -5.73 32.99 31.14
N VAL A 794 -6.53 33.49 30.20
CA VAL A 794 -6.22 33.49 28.78
C VAL A 794 -5.83 34.89 28.32
N ASP A 795 -5.07 34.95 27.23
CA ASP A 795 -4.64 36.18 26.58
C ASP A 795 -5.75 36.89 25.80
N ARG A 796 -6.92 36.26 25.61
CA ARG A 796 -7.93 36.72 24.65
C ARG A 796 -9.37 36.62 25.14
N ILE A 797 -10.11 37.70 24.96
CA ILE A 797 -11.58 37.74 25.08
C ILE A 797 -12.16 38.14 23.73
N THR A 798 -13.17 37.41 23.26
CA THR A 798 -13.90 37.73 22.02
C THR A 798 -15.38 37.88 22.32
N VAL A 799 -15.99 38.92 21.74
CA VAL A 799 -17.42 39.23 21.85
C VAL A 799 -18.08 39.03 20.50
N ILE A 800 -19.15 38.23 20.48
CA ILE A 800 -19.87 37.82 19.27
C ILE A 800 -21.36 38.11 19.45
N LYS A 801 -21.94 38.86 18.51
CA LYS A 801 -23.38 39.08 18.41
C LYS A 801 -23.77 39.14 16.92
N PRO A 802 -24.50 38.15 16.37
CA PRO A 802 -24.98 38.23 15.00
C PRO A 802 -25.69 39.56 14.72
N GLY A 803 -25.31 40.22 13.62
CA GLY A 803 -25.69 41.59 13.28
C GLY A 803 -24.62 42.65 13.57
N PHE A 804 -23.65 42.33 14.43
CA PHE A 804 -22.49 43.17 14.74
C PHE A 804 -21.20 42.45 14.36
N ALA A 805 -20.19 43.22 13.95
CA ALA A 805 -18.85 42.71 13.72
C ALA A 805 -18.27 42.14 15.04
N PRO A 806 -17.61 40.97 15.01
CA PRO A 806 -16.89 40.46 16.16
C PRO A 806 -15.87 41.49 16.66
N SER A 807 -15.71 41.58 17.97
CA SER A 807 -14.68 42.39 18.59
C SER A 807 -13.86 41.52 19.55
N GLU A 808 -12.55 41.71 19.57
CA GLU A 808 -11.66 41.01 20.48
C GLU A 808 -10.75 41.97 21.24
N HIS A 809 -10.33 41.54 22.41
CA HIS A 809 -9.31 42.17 23.20
C HIS A 809 -8.23 41.13 23.52
N ILE A 810 -6.98 41.47 23.20
CA ILE A 810 -5.81 40.67 23.54
C ILE A 810 -5.05 41.40 24.64
N PHE A 811 -4.80 40.71 25.74
CA PHE A 811 -3.98 41.20 26.83
C PHE A 811 -2.50 41.15 26.39
N SER A 812 -1.91 42.32 26.09
CA SER A 812 -0.55 42.46 25.57
C SER A 812 0.56 41.94 26.51
N ASP A 813 0.20 41.67 27.75
CA ASP A 813 1.03 41.26 28.88
C ASP A 813 1.01 39.73 29.15
N TRP A 814 0.44 38.91 28.26
CA TRP A 814 0.18 37.48 28.52
C TRP A 814 0.46 36.48 27.36
N PRO A 815 1.25 35.40 27.58
CA PRO A 815 2.37 35.34 28.49
C PRO A 815 3.71 35.01 27.79
N PRO A 816 4.84 35.45 28.37
CA PRO A 816 6.10 34.72 28.24
C PRO A 816 5.94 33.30 28.81
N HIS A 817 6.71 32.35 28.27
CA HIS A 817 6.76 30.92 28.64
C HIS A 817 6.55 30.65 30.16
N PRO A 818 5.87 29.57 30.62
CA PRO A 818 5.72 29.18 32.05
C PRO A 818 7.04 28.92 32.81
N PHE A 819 8.15 29.04 32.08
CA PHE A 819 9.53 28.88 32.52
C PHE A 819 10.30 30.21 32.55
N GLN A 820 9.66 31.34 32.25
CA GLN A 820 10.25 32.67 32.21
C GLN A 820 9.66 33.57 33.30
N ARG A 821 10.54 34.40 33.86
CA ARG A 821 10.28 35.23 35.04
C ARG A 821 9.58 36.55 34.75
N GLU A 822 9.73 37.15 33.56
CA GLU A 822 9.42 38.58 33.36
C GLU A 822 7.96 38.94 33.70
N ILE A 823 7.84 39.80 34.72
CA ILE A 823 6.61 40.41 35.26
C ILE A 823 6.46 41.78 34.61
N ASP A 824 5.29 42.05 34.04
CA ASP A 824 4.84 43.42 33.78
C ASP A 824 4.22 44.01 35.06
N ASP A 825 4.46 45.29 35.31
CA ASP A 825 4.52 45.99 36.59
C ASP A 825 3.19 46.23 37.37
N GLY A 826 2.25 45.29 37.33
CA GLY A 826 1.21 45.21 38.37
C GLY A 826 0.07 46.21 38.25
N THR A 827 -0.41 46.49 37.03
CA THR A 827 -1.58 47.38 36.82
C THR A 827 -2.93 46.69 36.52
N ALA A 828 -3.04 45.36 36.44
CA ALA A 828 -4.28 44.71 35.96
C ALA A 828 -4.80 43.50 36.78
N ALA A 829 -4.80 43.58 38.12
CA ALA A 829 -5.44 42.54 38.95
C ALA A 829 -6.99 42.57 38.88
N GLN A 830 -7.58 43.69 38.45
CA GLN A 830 -9.00 43.88 38.11
C GLN A 830 -9.08 44.92 36.99
N GLY A 831 -9.81 44.64 35.91
CA GLY A 831 -9.91 45.55 34.77
C GLY A 831 -11.33 45.68 34.26
N GLU A 832 -11.82 46.91 34.20
CA GLU A 832 -13.02 47.23 33.42
C GLU A 832 -12.65 47.12 31.92
N LEU A 833 -13.33 46.23 31.19
CA LEU A 833 -13.12 46.00 29.76
C LEU A 833 -14.45 46.20 29.02
N ASN A 834 -14.65 47.39 28.48
CA ASN A 834 -15.83 47.69 27.69
C ASN A 834 -15.59 47.38 26.21
N PHE A 835 -16.58 46.77 25.55
CA PHE A 835 -16.55 46.50 24.11
C PHE A 835 -17.58 47.38 23.40
N GLN A 836 -17.16 48.03 22.32
CA GLN A 836 -18.06 48.74 21.43
C GLN A 836 -18.13 47.99 20.10
N LEU A 837 -19.26 47.35 19.82
CA LEU A 837 -19.43 46.56 18.60
C LEU A 837 -19.83 47.45 17.43
N GLN A 838 -19.15 47.28 16.30
CA GLN A 838 -19.51 47.93 15.05
C GLN A 838 -20.60 47.13 14.34
N PRO A 839 -21.46 47.76 13.52
CA PRO A 839 -22.35 47.03 12.63
C PRO A 839 -21.55 46.11 11.71
N GLY A 840 -21.95 44.85 11.61
CA GLY A 840 -21.33 43.90 10.70
C GLY A 840 -21.64 44.24 9.24
N VAL A 841 -20.85 43.70 8.33
CA VAL A 841 -21.07 43.83 6.88
C VAL A 841 -21.31 42.47 6.23
N THR A 842 -21.92 42.47 5.05
CA THR A 842 -22.15 41.22 4.30
C THR A 842 -20.95 40.88 3.44
N VAL A 843 -20.41 39.68 3.61
CA VAL A 843 -19.40 39.07 2.73
C VAL A 843 -20.01 37.84 2.08
N GLU A 844 -19.97 37.81 0.76
CA GLU A 844 -20.42 36.69 -0.06
C GLU A 844 -19.22 36.12 -0.83
N ILE A 845 -19.06 34.80 -0.84
CA ILE A 845 -18.01 34.10 -1.58
C ILE A 845 -18.69 33.11 -2.52
N HIS A 846 -18.52 33.33 -3.83
CA HIS A 846 -18.87 32.33 -4.85
C HIS A 846 -17.65 31.47 -5.13
N VAL A 847 -17.82 30.16 -5.03
CA VAL A 847 -16.78 29.18 -5.29
C VAL A 847 -17.05 28.51 -6.62
N THR A 848 -16.13 28.64 -7.57
CA THR A 848 -16.24 28.02 -8.89
C THR A 848 -15.01 27.19 -9.23
N ASP A 849 -15.11 26.33 -10.24
CA ASP A 849 -13.92 25.78 -10.88
C ASP A 849 -13.36 26.68 -12.01
N LYS A 850 -12.23 26.26 -12.59
CA LYS A 850 -11.57 26.90 -13.75
C LYS A 850 -12.44 27.00 -15.01
N GLU A 851 -13.48 26.19 -15.13
CA GLU A 851 -14.42 26.21 -16.25
C GLU A 851 -15.64 27.09 -15.96
N GLY A 852 -15.71 27.67 -14.75
CA GLY A 852 -16.78 28.55 -14.29
C GLY A 852 -17.99 27.83 -13.72
N LYS A 853 -17.89 26.52 -13.44
CA LYS A 853 -18.95 25.75 -12.77
C LYS A 853 -19.01 26.13 -11.30
N GLN A 854 -20.22 26.39 -10.79
CA GLN A 854 -20.45 26.63 -9.36
C GLN A 854 -20.22 25.35 -8.54
N LEU A 855 -19.55 25.47 -7.39
CA LEU A 855 -19.20 24.33 -6.54
C LEU A 855 -20.04 24.33 -5.26
N GLU A 856 -21.09 23.50 -5.24
CA GLU A 856 -21.91 23.20 -4.06
C GLU A 856 -21.09 22.44 -3.01
N ASN A 857 -21.38 22.61 -1.71
CA ASN A 857 -20.73 21.85 -0.64
C ASN A 857 -19.23 22.12 -0.45
N ALA A 858 -18.68 23.19 -1.04
CA ALA A 858 -17.33 23.67 -0.76
C ALA A 858 -17.27 24.21 0.67
N ASN A 859 -16.31 23.74 1.48
CA ASN A 859 -16.10 24.30 2.81
C ASN A 859 -15.38 25.64 2.67
N VAL A 860 -15.99 26.69 3.24
CA VAL A 860 -15.41 28.03 3.32
C VAL A 860 -15.23 28.36 4.79
N THR A 861 -13.98 28.55 5.20
CA THR A 861 -13.63 28.82 6.60
C THR A 861 -12.86 30.14 6.70
N PRO A 862 -13.40 31.16 7.39
CA PRO A 862 -12.60 32.34 7.71
C PRO A 862 -11.46 31.93 8.64
N THR A 863 -10.27 32.51 8.43
CA THR A 863 -9.05 32.11 9.15
C THR A 863 -8.29 33.25 9.81
N TYR A 864 -8.45 34.50 9.36
CA TYR A 864 -7.69 35.64 9.90
C TYR A 864 -8.37 36.97 9.59
N TRP A 865 -8.24 37.95 10.48
CA TRP A 865 -8.45 39.38 10.20
C TRP A 865 -7.42 40.22 10.99
N GLU A 866 -6.94 41.35 10.42
CA GLU A 866 -5.74 42.05 10.89
C GLU A 866 -5.90 42.84 12.20
N THR A 867 -7.14 43.10 12.63
CA THR A 867 -7.37 43.62 13.99
C THR A 867 -6.98 42.61 15.11
N SER A 868 -6.60 41.37 14.75
CA SER A 868 -5.93 40.40 15.62
C SER A 868 -4.40 40.45 15.44
N SER A 869 -3.69 40.94 16.46
CA SER A 869 -2.25 41.26 16.39
C SER A 869 -1.31 40.06 16.15
N GLU A 870 -0.07 40.38 15.72
CA GLU A 870 1.09 39.61 15.23
C GLU A 870 1.52 38.26 15.88
N PHE A 871 0.74 37.64 16.78
CA PHE A 871 1.10 36.37 17.41
C PHE A 871 0.27 35.19 16.91
N ARG A 872 0.96 34.26 16.21
CA ARG A 872 0.59 32.87 15.85
C ARG A 872 -0.80 32.71 15.22
N GLY A 873 -0.82 32.47 13.91
CA GLY A 873 -2.02 32.31 13.07
C GLY A 873 -3.08 31.34 13.62
N ASN A 874 -4.10 31.90 14.25
CA ASN A 874 -5.21 31.15 14.83
C ASN A 874 -6.45 31.22 13.94
N ARG A 875 -7.00 30.02 13.67
CA ARG A 875 -8.24 29.79 12.93
C ARG A 875 -9.44 30.34 13.71
N ILE A 876 -10.38 30.93 12.98
CA ILE A 876 -11.67 31.36 13.51
C ILE A 876 -12.59 30.14 13.59
N PHE A 877 -12.77 29.56 14.77
CA PHE A 877 -13.67 28.43 14.99
C PHE A 877 -15.01 28.90 15.59
N TYR A 878 -15.85 29.58 14.79
CA TYR A 878 -17.24 29.89 15.19
C TYR A 878 -18.22 28.74 14.96
N THR A 879 -17.73 27.59 14.49
CA THR A 879 -18.54 26.45 14.06
C THR A 879 -18.54 25.29 15.05
N LYS A 880 -17.62 25.26 16.04
CA LYS A 880 -17.46 24.11 16.95
C LYS A 880 -18.04 24.28 18.36
N ILE A 881 -18.51 25.47 18.74
CA ILE A 881 -18.99 25.78 20.11
C ILE A 881 -20.50 25.49 20.25
N GLY A 882 -20.99 24.33 19.80
CA GLY A 882 -22.41 23.92 19.93
C GLY A 882 -23.49 24.88 19.37
N GLN A 883 -23.10 26.02 18.80
CA GLN A 883 -23.92 27.10 18.26
C GLN A 883 -23.28 27.50 16.94
N GLN A 884 -23.86 27.03 15.84
CA GLN A 884 -23.37 27.31 14.49
C GLN A 884 -23.78 28.72 14.07
N PHE A 885 -22.84 29.67 14.10
CA PHE A 885 -23.11 31.07 13.74
C PHE A 885 -22.84 31.39 12.26
N LEU A 886 -22.06 30.56 11.57
CA LEU A 886 -21.72 30.68 10.15
C LEU A 886 -22.09 29.40 9.40
N PRO A 887 -22.41 29.48 8.09
CA PRO A 887 -22.54 28.29 7.26
C PRO A 887 -21.20 27.56 7.17
N ASP A 888 -21.22 26.23 7.15
CA ASP A 888 -19.98 25.43 6.98
C ASP A 888 -19.59 25.27 5.51
N LYS A 889 -20.59 25.32 4.61
CA LYS A 889 -20.47 24.96 3.20
C LYS A 889 -21.21 25.94 2.28
N THR A 890 -20.80 25.99 1.02
CA THR A 890 -21.55 26.68 -0.06
C THR A 890 -22.86 25.96 -0.37
N ASP A 891 -23.86 26.74 -0.81
CA ASP A 891 -25.14 26.24 -1.32
C ASP A 891 -25.05 25.74 -2.78
N GLU A 892 -26.19 25.36 -3.37
CA GLU A 892 -26.30 24.84 -4.75
C GLU A 892 -25.76 25.79 -5.83
N ASP A 893 -25.74 27.10 -5.55
CA ASP A 893 -25.22 28.14 -6.44
C ASP A 893 -23.73 28.42 -6.17
N GLY A 894 -23.06 27.60 -5.36
CA GLY A 894 -21.67 27.78 -4.96
C GLY A 894 -21.46 28.98 -4.05
N LEU A 895 -22.53 29.52 -3.43
CA LEU A 895 -22.50 30.73 -2.63
C LEU A 895 -22.35 30.40 -1.13
N TRP A 896 -21.46 31.13 -0.48
CA TRP A 896 -21.31 31.16 0.97
C TRP A 896 -21.45 32.61 1.47
N SER A 897 -22.23 32.83 2.53
CA SER A 897 -22.55 34.19 3.01
C SER A 897 -22.32 34.37 4.52
N TRP A 898 -21.66 35.47 4.87
CA TRP A 898 -21.48 35.97 6.23
C TRP A 898 -22.04 37.38 6.35
N THR A 899 -23.16 37.53 7.04
CA THR A 899 -23.95 38.77 7.07
C THR A 899 -23.53 39.79 8.15
N TRP A 900 -22.51 39.47 8.94
CA TRP A 900 -22.03 40.31 10.03
C TRP A 900 -20.50 40.25 10.17
N ALA A 901 -19.80 40.18 9.04
CA ALA A 901 -18.34 40.18 8.99
C ALA A 901 -17.76 41.51 9.53
N PRO A 902 -16.54 41.51 10.09
CA PRO A 902 -15.82 42.74 10.39
C PRO A 902 -15.37 43.44 9.10
N ARG A 903 -15.28 44.77 9.15
CA ARG A 903 -14.57 45.53 8.12
C ARG A 903 -13.08 45.37 8.35
N ASP A 904 -12.40 44.75 7.40
CA ASP A 904 -10.97 44.44 7.50
C ASP A 904 -10.38 44.39 6.10
N ASP A 905 -9.16 44.91 5.92
CA ASP A 905 -8.49 44.94 4.62
C ASP A 905 -7.65 43.68 4.33
N GLN A 906 -7.55 42.76 5.30
CA GLN A 906 -6.82 41.48 5.22
C GLN A 906 -7.63 40.28 5.73
N LEU A 907 -8.95 40.25 5.53
CA LEU A 907 -9.78 39.10 5.90
C LEU A 907 -9.37 37.89 5.07
N LYS A 908 -8.92 36.79 5.71
CA LYS A 908 -8.43 35.60 4.99
C LYS A 908 -9.34 34.40 5.14
N PHE A 909 -9.51 33.65 4.07
CA PHE A 909 -10.30 32.41 4.05
C PHE A 909 -9.46 31.22 3.60
N VAL A 910 -9.88 30.05 4.07
CA VAL A 910 -9.53 28.75 3.48
C VAL A 910 -10.77 28.22 2.77
N VAL A 911 -10.61 27.85 1.50
CA VAL A 911 -11.68 27.28 0.69
C VAL A 911 -11.23 25.92 0.20
N SER A 912 -12.04 24.90 0.47
CA SER A 912 -11.76 23.51 0.09
C SER A 912 -13.00 22.84 -0.48
N HIS A 913 -12.81 22.00 -1.48
CA HIS A 913 -13.87 21.16 -2.03
C HIS A 913 -13.23 19.82 -2.43
N SER A 914 -13.93 18.70 -2.21
CA SER A 914 -13.42 17.38 -2.60
C SER A 914 -13.13 17.34 -4.11
N GLY A 915 -11.96 16.84 -4.51
CA GLY A 915 -11.50 16.80 -5.91
C GLY A 915 -10.80 18.08 -6.42
N TYR A 916 -10.62 19.10 -5.58
CA TYR A 916 -9.99 20.36 -5.94
C TYR A 916 -8.86 20.74 -4.98
N VAL A 917 -7.88 21.50 -5.47
CA VAL A 917 -6.78 22.01 -4.64
C VAL A 917 -7.36 22.97 -3.60
N THR A 918 -7.08 22.70 -2.32
CA THR A 918 -7.49 23.61 -1.23
C THR A 918 -6.72 24.92 -1.34
N VAL A 919 -7.44 26.04 -1.40
CA VAL A 919 -6.85 27.37 -1.43
C VAL A 919 -6.82 27.93 -0.01
N HIS A 920 -5.63 28.27 0.46
CA HIS A 920 -5.43 28.82 1.80
C HIS A 920 -5.12 30.31 1.78
N ASN A 921 -5.57 31.00 2.83
CA ASN A 921 -5.24 32.39 3.12
C ASN A 921 -5.59 33.38 2.00
N VAL A 922 -6.74 33.19 1.33
CA VAL A 922 -7.21 34.11 0.28
C VAL A 922 -7.54 35.46 0.93
N PRO A 923 -6.77 36.54 0.68
CA PRO A 923 -7.00 37.81 1.33
C PRO A 923 -8.11 38.58 0.62
N PHE A 924 -9.02 39.14 1.39
CA PHE A 924 -10.09 40.00 0.92
C PHE A 924 -10.10 41.31 1.68
N THR A 925 -10.27 42.41 0.94
CA THR A 925 -10.52 43.72 1.51
C THR A 925 -12.02 43.97 1.56
N VAL A 926 -12.55 44.11 2.77
CA VAL A 926 -13.97 44.33 3.05
C VAL A 926 -14.19 45.75 3.57
N ASP A 927 -14.43 46.69 2.66
CA ASP A 927 -14.60 48.12 2.97
C ASP A 927 -16.04 48.63 2.78
N LYS A 928 -16.90 47.82 2.12
CA LYS A 928 -18.30 48.12 1.82
C LYS A 928 -19.26 47.42 2.79
N THR A 929 -20.50 47.91 2.82
CA THR A 929 -21.58 47.31 3.62
C THR A 929 -22.01 45.93 3.12
N SER A 930 -21.77 45.64 1.84
CA SER A 930 -21.93 44.32 1.24
C SER A 930 -20.89 44.15 0.13
N GLN A 931 -20.25 42.99 0.06
CA GLN A 931 -19.21 42.70 -0.90
C GLN A 931 -19.18 41.22 -1.27
N THR A 932 -19.03 40.97 -2.57
CA THR A 932 -19.00 39.62 -3.15
C THR A 932 -17.62 39.35 -3.73
N PHE A 933 -17.10 38.16 -3.46
CA PHE A 933 -15.82 37.67 -3.95
C PHE A 933 -16.01 36.36 -4.73
N ASN A 934 -15.18 36.13 -5.72
CA ASN A 934 -15.14 34.87 -6.46
C ASN A 934 -13.84 34.16 -6.12
N VAL A 935 -13.93 32.89 -5.73
CA VAL A 935 -12.81 32.01 -5.49
C VAL A 935 -12.87 30.89 -6.51
N GLU A 936 -11.89 30.87 -7.40
CA GLU A 936 -11.70 29.79 -8.34
C GLU A 936 -10.85 28.69 -7.70
N LEU A 937 -11.38 27.47 -7.65
CA LEU A 937 -10.65 26.28 -7.27
C LEU A 937 -10.13 25.58 -8.52
N GLU A 938 -8.84 25.28 -8.52
CA GLU A 938 -8.26 24.45 -9.56
C GLU A 938 -8.59 22.99 -9.25
N THR A 939 -8.97 22.22 -10.27
CA THR A 939 -9.05 20.75 -10.16
C THR A 939 -7.71 20.26 -9.61
N ASP A 940 -7.74 19.37 -8.62
CA ASP A 940 -6.51 18.79 -8.10
C ASP A 940 -5.88 17.93 -9.21
N PRO A 941 -4.78 18.38 -9.85
CA PRO A 941 -4.18 17.61 -10.91
C PRO A 941 -3.28 16.49 -10.33
N SER A 942 -3.21 16.34 -9.00
CA SER A 942 -2.38 15.31 -8.39
C SER A 942 -3.04 13.93 -8.47
N GLN A 943 -2.66 13.20 -9.51
CA GLN A 943 -2.41 11.78 -9.33
C GLN A 943 -1.30 11.63 -8.27
N PRO A 944 -1.35 10.64 -7.36
CA PRO A 944 -0.21 10.33 -6.52
C PRO A 944 0.98 9.99 -7.44
N GLN A 945 1.98 10.87 -7.49
CA GLN A 945 3.23 10.56 -8.17
C GLN A 945 4.07 9.70 -7.25
N ILE A 946 4.55 8.57 -7.76
CA ILE A 946 5.44 7.68 -7.04
C ILE A 946 6.84 8.31 -7.06
N LEU A 947 7.34 8.68 -5.88
CA LEU A 947 8.72 9.07 -5.65
C LEU A 947 9.53 7.86 -5.24
N VAL A 948 10.62 7.61 -5.94
CA VAL A 948 11.63 6.60 -5.63
C VAL A 948 12.85 7.31 -5.06
N GLY A 949 13.18 7.07 -3.81
CA GLY A 949 14.44 7.52 -3.25
C GLY A 949 15.49 6.42 -3.29
N LEU A 950 16.69 6.73 -3.74
CA LEU A 950 17.87 5.88 -3.73
C LEU A 950 18.84 6.35 -2.65
N VAL A 951 19.39 5.44 -1.87
CA VAL A 951 20.17 5.73 -0.66
C VAL A 951 21.44 4.88 -0.63
N PHE A 952 22.58 5.53 -0.67
CA PHE A 952 23.89 4.89 -0.76
C PHE A 952 24.83 5.35 0.36
N ASP A 953 25.76 4.48 0.75
CA ASP A 953 26.92 4.87 1.54
C ASP A 953 27.83 5.78 0.69
N ALA A 954 28.17 6.96 1.21
CA ALA A 954 28.86 8.01 0.45
C ALA A 954 30.27 7.60 -0.02
N GLU A 955 30.95 6.71 0.71
CA GLU A 955 32.32 6.29 0.42
C GLU A 955 32.36 5.05 -0.46
N THR A 956 31.60 4.02 -0.09
CA THR A 956 31.61 2.71 -0.77
C THR A 956 30.68 2.66 -1.98
N LYS A 957 29.75 3.61 -2.09
CA LYS A 957 28.66 3.65 -3.09
C LYS A 957 27.76 2.41 -3.08
N GLN A 958 27.79 1.63 -2.01
CA GLN A 958 26.90 0.49 -1.82
C GLN A 958 25.53 0.96 -1.29
N PRO A 959 24.43 0.29 -1.68
CA PRO A 959 23.11 0.59 -1.14
C PRO A 959 23.05 0.32 0.36
N ILE A 960 22.33 1.18 1.10
CA ILE A 960 22.15 1.02 2.55
C ILE A 960 21.05 -0.02 2.82
N GLU A 961 21.41 -1.08 3.55
CA GLU A 961 20.57 -2.28 3.75
C GLU A 961 19.21 -1.95 4.41
N SER A 962 19.19 -1.08 5.42
CA SER A 962 17.94 -0.64 6.08
C SER A 962 18.06 0.80 6.58
N PHE A 963 16.98 1.56 6.42
CA PHE A 963 16.91 2.95 6.85
C PHE A 963 15.44 3.41 6.97
N LYS A 964 15.23 4.56 7.60
CA LYS A 964 13.93 5.23 7.72
C LYS A 964 13.98 6.55 6.97
N VAL A 965 12.88 6.92 6.33
CA VAL A 965 12.76 8.24 5.68
C VAL A 965 11.62 9.00 6.31
N GLN A 966 11.91 10.21 6.77
CA GLN A 966 10.91 11.10 7.32
C GLN A 966 10.56 12.19 6.32
N ARG A 967 9.26 12.43 6.16
CA ARG A 967 8.72 13.46 5.27
C ARG A 967 8.56 14.79 6.01
N GLY A 968 8.90 15.88 5.33
CA GLY A 968 8.70 17.24 5.77
C GLY A 968 8.17 18.15 4.67
N TYR A 969 7.74 19.35 5.04
CA TYR A 969 7.18 20.33 4.11
C TYR A 969 7.90 21.68 4.29
N THR A 970 8.34 22.30 3.20
CA THR A 970 8.86 23.67 3.28
C THR A 970 7.69 24.65 3.41
N SER A 971 7.73 25.52 4.41
CA SER A 971 6.84 26.67 4.55
C SER A 971 7.61 27.98 4.48
N LYS A 972 7.04 28.99 3.81
CA LYS A 972 7.52 30.39 3.87
C LYS A 972 7.10 31.10 5.15
N ASN A 973 6.09 30.59 5.87
CA ASN A 973 5.58 31.16 7.11
C ASN A 973 5.92 30.27 8.33
N ARG A 974 6.41 30.91 9.40
CA ARG A 974 6.79 30.27 10.67
C ARG A 974 5.54 29.88 11.48
N LEU A 975 4.94 28.73 11.19
CA LEU A 975 3.84 28.17 11.98
C LEU A 975 4.17 26.84 12.69
N ALA A 976 5.41 26.34 12.60
CA ALA A 976 5.80 25.08 13.23
C ALA A 976 6.10 25.21 14.74
N ARG A 977 5.64 24.21 15.49
CA ARG A 977 5.84 23.98 16.94
C ARG A 977 7.35 23.96 17.28
N PRO A 978 7.75 24.34 18.50
CA PRO A 978 9.13 24.66 18.83
C PRO A 978 9.97 23.41 19.16
N LEU A 979 10.17 22.49 18.22
CA LEU A 979 11.20 21.46 18.35
C LEU A 979 12.00 21.38 17.04
N GLU A 980 13.23 21.90 17.13
CA GLU A 980 14.35 21.82 16.18
C GLU A 980 14.32 22.74 14.92
N PRO A 981 15.06 23.87 14.93
CA PRO A 981 15.18 24.75 13.80
C PRO A 981 16.29 24.27 12.85
N GLU A 982 15.93 23.64 11.73
CA GLU A 982 16.84 23.53 10.58
C GLU A 982 16.31 24.41 9.44
N ARG A 983 17.03 25.49 9.15
CA ARG A 983 16.71 26.44 8.09
C ARG A 983 17.31 25.92 6.79
N TYR A 984 16.49 25.48 5.85
CA TYR A 984 16.93 24.99 4.54
C TYR A 984 16.54 26.03 3.45
N GLY A 985 17.53 26.70 2.86
CA GLY A 985 17.31 27.76 1.87
C GLY A 985 16.54 28.97 2.45
N GLU A 986 15.47 29.39 1.78
CA GLU A 986 14.66 30.58 2.16
C GLU A 986 13.48 30.28 3.13
N GLY A 987 13.27 29.03 3.59
CA GLY A 987 12.09 28.63 4.38
C GLY A 987 12.36 27.69 5.58
N TRP A 988 11.29 27.35 6.32
CA TRP A 988 11.30 26.40 7.46
C TRP A 988 10.75 25.03 7.02
N VAL A 989 11.29 23.92 7.54
CA VAL A 989 10.78 22.56 7.25
C VAL A 989 9.98 22.06 8.45
N ASP A 990 8.71 21.70 8.22
CA ASP A 990 7.85 21.04 9.21
C ASP A 990 7.93 19.51 9.02
N TRP A 991 8.69 18.83 9.89
CA TRP A 991 8.86 17.38 9.88
C TRP A 991 7.65 16.69 10.51
N ARG A 992 7.05 15.71 9.82
CA ARG A 992 5.90 14.99 10.37
C ARG A 992 6.38 13.91 11.36
N PRO A 993 6.00 13.97 12.65
CA PRO A 993 6.54 13.08 13.68
C PRO A 993 6.02 11.63 13.59
N THR A 994 4.95 11.37 12.83
CA THR A 994 4.25 10.08 12.83
C THR A 994 4.25 9.35 11.47
N SER A 995 5.13 9.73 10.53
CA SER A 995 5.16 9.12 9.19
C SER A 995 6.58 8.84 8.74
N TYR A 996 7.11 7.68 9.13
CA TYR A 996 8.37 7.15 8.60
C TYR A 996 8.09 6.17 7.48
N ILE A 997 8.68 6.44 6.32
CA ILE A 997 8.69 5.55 5.17
C ILE A 997 9.86 4.58 5.35
N PRO A 998 9.62 3.26 5.43
CA PRO A 998 10.70 2.30 5.52
C PRO A 998 11.48 2.25 4.21
N GLY A 999 12.81 2.19 4.32
CA GLY A 999 13.72 2.00 3.20
C GLY A 999 14.58 0.77 3.40
N LYS A 1000 14.85 0.07 2.29
CA LYS A 1000 15.63 -1.17 2.29
C LYS A 1000 16.44 -1.28 1.01
N ASP A 1001 17.62 -1.89 1.09
CA ASP A 1001 18.51 -2.16 -0.05
C ASP A 1001 18.77 -0.91 -0.91
N GLY A 1002 18.96 0.21 -0.22
CA GLY A 1002 19.24 1.52 -0.78
C GLY A 1002 18.06 2.14 -1.51
N ARG A 1003 16.81 1.75 -1.22
CA ARG A 1003 15.63 2.32 -1.88
C ARG A 1003 14.46 2.55 -0.92
N PHE A 1004 13.70 3.62 -1.15
CA PHE A 1004 12.42 3.87 -0.50
C PHE A 1004 11.41 4.42 -1.50
N LEU A 1005 10.12 4.24 -1.23
CA LEU A 1005 9.05 4.72 -2.09
C LEU A 1005 7.98 5.45 -1.31
N THR A 1006 7.48 6.53 -1.89
CA THR A 1006 6.41 7.31 -1.30
C THR A 1006 5.62 8.02 -2.36
N ASN A 1007 4.33 8.18 -2.10
CA ASN A 1007 3.49 9.02 -2.94
C ASN A 1007 3.73 10.49 -2.59
N ILE A 1008 3.83 11.33 -3.62
CA ILE A 1008 3.82 12.78 -3.48
C ILE A 1008 2.40 13.29 -3.74
N THR A 1009 1.89 14.08 -2.80
CA THR A 1009 0.59 14.75 -2.82
C THR A 1009 0.81 16.26 -2.78
N VAL A 1010 -0.14 17.11 -3.19
CA VAL A 1010 0.08 18.57 -3.10
C VAL A 1010 0.32 18.97 -1.64
N PRO A 1011 1.44 19.64 -1.31
CA PRO A 1011 1.73 20.05 0.06
C PRO A 1011 0.87 21.23 0.49
N PHE A 1012 0.66 21.35 1.81
CA PHE A 1012 -0.09 22.44 2.43
C PHE A 1012 0.51 23.81 2.04
N GLY A 1013 -0.28 24.66 1.35
CA GLY A 1013 0.05 26.06 1.03
C GLY A 1013 1.33 26.27 0.20
N LYS A 1014 1.31 25.99 -1.11
CA LYS A 1014 2.38 26.29 -2.10
C LYS A 1014 3.82 25.88 -1.67
N GLY A 1015 3.97 24.98 -0.69
CA GLY A 1015 5.26 24.48 -0.21
C GLY A 1015 5.88 23.43 -1.13
N LYS A 1016 7.09 22.94 -0.80
CA LYS A 1016 7.77 21.80 -1.43
C LYS A 1016 7.86 20.65 -0.43
N HIS A 1017 7.90 19.39 -0.89
CA HIS A 1017 8.22 18.25 -0.01
C HIS A 1017 9.71 18.20 0.22
N VAL A 1018 10.13 17.84 1.43
CA VAL A 1018 11.52 17.56 1.78
C VAL A 1018 11.55 16.21 2.48
N TYR A 1019 12.63 15.45 2.30
CA TYR A 1019 12.80 14.14 2.88
C TYR A 1019 14.14 14.07 3.61
N ARG A 1020 14.17 13.43 4.78
CA ARG A 1020 15.42 13.10 5.48
C ARG A 1020 15.53 11.60 5.72
N VAL A 1021 16.73 11.08 5.58
CA VAL A 1021 17.05 9.65 5.72
C VAL A 1021 17.83 9.42 7.00
N LEU A 1022 17.39 8.45 7.79
CA LEU A 1022 18.00 8.02 9.03
C LEU A 1022 18.38 6.54 8.89
N ALA A 1023 19.66 6.21 9.11
CA ALA A 1023 20.15 4.83 9.07
C ALA A 1023 21.12 4.60 10.22
N ASP A 1024 21.08 3.41 10.83
CA ASP A 1024 21.96 3.07 11.97
C ASP A 1024 23.43 3.08 11.55
N GLY A 1025 24.25 3.81 12.32
CA GLY A 1025 25.68 3.98 12.02
C GLY A 1025 26.01 5.04 10.96
N TYR A 1026 25.03 5.80 10.48
CA TYR A 1026 25.21 6.87 9.49
C TYR A 1026 24.69 8.22 10.00
N GLU A 1027 25.21 9.31 9.44
CA GLU A 1027 24.68 10.65 9.64
C GLU A 1027 23.36 10.84 8.86
N THR A 1028 22.48 11.70 9.39
CA THR A 1028 21.20 12.01 8.76
C THR A 1028 21.43 12.83 7.48
N ALA A 1029 20.94 12.33 6.34
CA ALA A 1029 20.99 13.04 5.07
C ALA A 1029 19.63 13.68 4.74
N ILE A 1030 19.64 14.92 4.25
CA ILE A 1030 18.42 15.66 3.87
C ILE A 1030 18.45 15.92 2.36
N GLY A 1031 17.35 15.58 1.68
CA GLY A 1031 17.21 15.68 0.24
C GLY A 1031 16.76 17.06 -0.23
N GLU A 1032 16.94 17.32 -1.52
CA GLU A 1032 16.47 18.56 -2.16
C GLU A 1032 14.92 18.66 -2.12
N PRO A 1033 14.35 19.87 -1.97
CA PRO A 1033 12.90 20.04 -1.97
C PRO A 1033 12.26 19.79 -3.35
N VAL A 1034 11.22 18.94 -3.40
CA VAL A 1034 10.54 18.47 -4.64
C VAL A 1034 9.13 19.04 -4.77
N MET A 1035 8.73 19.40 -6.00
CA MET A 1035 7.34 19.75 -6.35
C MET A 1035 6.63 18.62 -7.09
N ASN A 1036 5.29 18.63 -7.08
CA ASN A 1036 4.47 17.66 -7.82
C ASN A 1036 4.54 17.81 -9.36
N ASP A 1037 5.15 18.85 -9.91
CA ASP A 1037 5.25 19.13 -11.35
C ASP A 1037 6.67 18.92 -11.92
N ASP A 1038 7.66 18.58 -11.08
CA ASP A 1038 9.03 18.29 -11.50
C ASP A 1038 9.10 16.84 -12.00
N GLY A 1039 9.13 16.63 -13.31
CA GLY A 1039 9.03 15.33 -13.99
C GLY A 1039 10.14 14.29 -13.75
N ASP A 1040 10.87 14.35 -12.63
CA ASP A 1040 11.81 13.31 -12.20
C ASP A 1040 11.31 12.60 -10.93
N PRO A 1041 10.87 11.33 -11.00
CA PRO A 1041 10.34 10.59 -9.87
C PRO A 1041 11.44 10.07 -8.93
N VAL A 1042 12.70 10.51 -9.03
CA VAL A 1042 13.84 9.90 -8.34
C VAL A 1042 14.63 10.89 -7.48
N LEU A 1043 14.76 10.60 -6.18
CA LEU A 1043 15.66 11.32 -5.26
C LEU A 1043 16.90 10.47 -4.95
N ASN A 1044 18.07 11.08 -4.85
CA ASN A 1044 19.30 10.39 -4.46
C ASN A 1044 19.83 10.93 -3.14
N PHE A 1045 20.23 10.03 -2.25
CA PHE A 1045 20.85 10.32 -0.95
C PHE A 1045 22.16 9.57 -0.83
N GLU A 1046 23.19 10.27 -0.38
CA GLU A 1046 24.46 9.67 0.00
C GLU A 1046 24.68 9.94 1.50
N LEU A 1047 24.84 8.90 2.31
CA LEU A 1047 25.02 9.03 3.75
C LEU A 1047 26.48 8.78 4.13
N GLU A 1048 27.01 9.68 4.94
CA GLU A 1048 28.33 9.54 5.55
C GLU A 1048 28.22 8.68 6.82
N ARG A 1049 29.24 7.85 7.08
CA ARG A 1049 29.28 7.03 8.30
C ARG A 1049 29.54 7.89 9.52
N ARG A 1050 28.87 7.58 10.63
CA ARG A 1050 29.21 8.16 11.94
C ARG A 1050 30.55 7.58 12.42
N PRO A 1051 31.48 8.43 12.90
CA PRO A 1051 32.79 7.98 13.36
C PRO A 1051 32.76 7.07 14.60
#